data_AF-A0A067T2G0-F1
#
_entry.id   AF-A0A067T2G0-F1
#
_cell.length_a   1.000
_cell.length_b   1.000
_cell.length_c   1.000
_cell.angle_alpha   90.00
_cell.angle_beta   90.00
_cell.angle_gamma   90.00
#
_symmetry.space_group_name_H-M   'P 1'
#
loop_
_entity.id
_entity.type
_entity.pdbx_description
1 polymer ?
#
loop_
_entity_poly.entity_id
_entity_poly.type
_entity_poly.pdbx_seq_one_letter_code
_entity_poly.pdbx_strand_id
1 'polypeptide(L)'
;MDSLKNSADDQKLYLITGGHGFLGSHVARRLYDQGKCRIRIVDISPAPSLSGTLCHEFIRGDLRDPRVCELVVRGVHTVLHFAANMGGMGTIHDDNDFIFYEDNHKMTMNILQGSLAAGAKCFFYASSACIYPEALQSDNTGDTSLRESDAWTHLPPKPQGLYGLEKFNSEILVQQYTFKMDVRIARFHNVFGPGGAWNDGREKVPAAMLRKAWASKLKDPEAPFEIWGDGQQRRSFLYVDDAVDGVLMLLSSCHDIPFNIGADSPVSVRELAAIALKCAGLDPKSTSFSYDTSKPVGVASRNSNNEQVKALLGWSPSTSLADGMAQTSVWIHEQIINSLASISVDEKENVFRDLFSSKVVHLESKRVEFAILLPITSRGSKDPSDCLSNLRRFSKFLLRTTWRDTQDRSTGIRFRFVVYLAIDESDSFLLSAGGNCNKAEQVLRDEGIFDVVTIRCNHPPGHVCKIWRDCARKAWIDERDYMVLMGDDVVLQDEGWMRSAHAQFREMAETSGVPLGFGCVAFTDTSFPGMPTFPIVHRTHMNIFEGEVVPDIFVNQDGDPFLFQLYRRWGCASMFSSRISNSVGGEGAARYRKHQALDWTFDTLDEATSIAEVRLRDLSCSAERLITLDVVIPCYRVDLPILSTILSLKPSASCSVMFIIIIDNPESPYIFELQSRYSHRPDVRIRINKTNLGASASRNRGMEESAAEWVHFLDDDIVPDMDLLKNAEKVIRAHPTAAGFVGTSIFPVADSIFTTAVHLAGVTYFWDIARKIPDDVPWGVTANLIARRNVQDGVKFDLSYPKTGGGEDIHFCRLKREFSLRRNGEGFFAAPNVIVTHPWWNNGRRSYWRFYNWSLGTADSSGTFQRLFIWISRQIARNRCFSASLVPTPPNNRPVAPFRIVFESLCFCDHRQCLARLLSASLQAPRKKLCDQYIHQKALVVLLDHRRGRKFVHSHVQRGGPTSRYDLAP
;
A
#
# COMPACT_ATOMS: atom_id res chain seq x y z
N MET A 1 -48.67 33.58 -15.58
CA MET A 1 -47.39 32.83 -15.57
C MET A 1 -46.39 33.54 -14.64
N ASP A 2 -46.83 34.03 -13.47
CA ASP A 2 -46.02 34.91 -12.59
C ASP A 2 -46.12 34.51 -11.10
N SER A 3 -45.85 33.24 -10.75
CA SER A 3 -45.82 32.84 -9.33
C SER A 3 -44.80 31.77 -8.95
N LEU A 4 -43.82 31.45 -9.81
CA LEU A 4 -42.88 30.34 -9.56
C LEU A 4 -41.38 30.72 -9.68
N LYS A 5 -41.02 31.99 -9.42
CA LYS A 5 -39.60 32.44 -9.54
C LYS A 5 -38.96 33.02 -8.28
N ASN A 6 -39.56 32.88 -7.09
CA ASN A 6 -39.01 33.47 -5.86
C ASN A 6 -38.53 32.52 -4.74
N SER A 7 -38.49 31.19 -4.88
CA SER A 7 -38.49 30.34 -3.66
C SER A 7 -37.24 29.53 -3.29
N ALA A 8 -36.13 29.56 -4.04
CA ALA A 8 -34.95 28.74 -3.69
C ALA A 8 -33.85 29.51 -2.92
N ASP A 9 -33.68 30.81 -3.21
CA ASP A 9 -32.59 31.63 -2.64
C ASP A 9 -32.96 32.29 -1.29
N ASP A 10 -34.24 32.29 -0.92
CA ASP A 10 -34.76 32.93 0.30
C ASP A 10 -35.07 31.93 1.43
N GLN A 11 -34.78 30.64 1.22
CA GLN A 11 -34.98 29.61 2.25
C GLN A 11 -33.84 29.62 3.28
N LYS A 12 -34.23 29.79 4.56
CA LYS A 12 -33.30 29.73 5.70
C LYS A 12 -32.51 28.42 5.71
N LEU A 13 -31.21 28.52 5.99
CA LEU A 13 -30.31 27.37 6.11
C LEU A 13 -30.24 26.86 7.55
N TYR A 14 -30.51 25.57 7.73
CA TYR A 14 -30.48 24.88 9.01
C TYR A 14 -29.28 23.92 9.02
N LEU A 15 -28.37 24.09 9.97
CA LEU A 15 -27.25 23.20 10.20
C LEU A 15 -27.63 22.17 11.25
N ILE A 16 -27.53 20.89 10.91
CA ILE A 16 -27.74 19.77 11.83
C ILE A 16 -26.41 19.09 12.06
N THR A 17 -25.85 19.26 13.26
CA THR A 17 -24.64 18.53 13.63
C THR A 17 -25.02 17.14 14.13
N GLY A 18 -24.22 16.11 13.80
CA GLY A 18 -24.59 14.74 14.15
C GLY A 18 -25.79 14.24 13.32
N GLY A 19 -26.03 14.85 12.16
CA GLY A 19 -27.20 14.58 11.31
C GLY A 19 -27.16 13.23 10.60
N HIS A 20 -26.04 12.52 10.64
CA HIS A 20 -25.96 11.13 10.21
C HIS A 20 -26.11 10.14 11.37
N GLY A 21 -26.08 10.60 12.62
CA GLY A 21 -26.41 9.79 13.79
C GLY A 21 -27.93 9.59 13.96
N PHE A 22 -28.31 8.95 15.07
CA PHE A 22 -29.70 8.55 15.36
C PHE A 22 -30.69 9.74 15.38
N LEU A 23 -30.67 10.58 16.42
CA LEU A 23 -31.65 11.67 16.56
C LEU A 23 -31.54 12.73 15.46
N GLY A 24 -30.31 13.11 15.11
CA GLY A 24 -30.05 14.13 14.12
C GLY A 24 -30.59 13.76 12.74
N SER A 25 -30.49 12.48 12.33
CA SER A 25 -31.03 12.02 11.04
C SER A 25 -32.56 12.03 11.02
N HIS A 26 -33.24 11.65 12.11
CA HIS A 26 -34.70 11.73 12.20
C HIS A 26 -35.22 13.17 12.14
N VAL A 27 -34.57 14.09 12.84
CA VAL A 27 -34.90 15.53 12.76
C VAL A 27 -34.61 16.07 11.36
N ALA A 28 -33.49 15.69 10.76
CA ALA A 28 -33.14 16.08 9.39
C ALA A 28 -34.17 15.60 8.37
N ARG A 29 -34.56 14.32 8.44
CA ARG A 29 -35.63 13.72 7.62
C ARG A 29 -36.90 14.54 7.72
N ARG A 30 -37.39 14.78 8.95
CA ARG A 30 -38.64 15.49 9.17
C ARG A 30 -38.61 16.93 8.64
N LEU A 31 -37.50 17.65 8.84
CA LEU A 31 -37.35 19.02 8.32
C LEU A 31 -37.20 19.05 6.80
N TYR A 32 -36.49 18.08 6.21
CA TYR A 32 -36.32 17.93 4.78
C TYR A 32 -37.68 17.66 4.09
N ASP A 33 -38.47 16.73 4.64
CA ASP A 33 -39.78 16.35 4.09
C ASP A 33 -40.80 17.51 4.17
N GLN A 34 -40.65 18.43 5.12
CA GLN A 34 -41.48 19.64 5.19
C GLN A 34 -41.16 20.66 4.08
N GLY A 35 -39.96 20.63 3.49
CA GLY A 35 -39.58 21.49 2.35
C GLY A 35 -39.53 22.99 2.64
N LYS A 36 -39.51 23.42 3.92
CA LYS A 36 -39.56 24.83 4.33
C LYS A 36 -38.20 25.48 4.52
N CYS A 37 -37.13 24.69 4.58
CA CYS A 37 -35.78 25.18 4.84
C CYS A 37 -34.74 24.31 4.13
N ARG A 38 -33.56 24.89 3.91
CA ARG A 38 -32.40 24.15 3.38
C ARG A 38 -31.68 23.47 4.54
N ILE A 39 -31.27 22.23 4.34
CA ILE A 39 -30.62 21.40 5.37
C ILE A 39 -29.17 21.16 5.00
N ARG A 40 -28.26 21.54 5.90
CA ARG A 40 -26.85 21.15 5.89
C ARG A 40 -26.59 20.19 7.04
N ILE A 41 -25.99 19.05 6.76
CA ILE A 41 -25.53 18.11 7.79
C ILE A 41 -24.01 18.19 7.92
N VAL A 42 -23.52 18.17 9.15
CA VAL A 42 -22.12 17.87 9.46
C VAL A 42 -22.02 16.65 10.37
N ASP A 43 -21.18 15.70 9.98
CA ASP A 43 -20.91 14.48 10.75
C ASP A 43 -19.52 13.91 10.41
N ILE A 44 -18.94 13.14 11.33
CA ILE A 44 -17.72 12.36 11.06
C ILE A 44 -18.05 11.10 10.26
N SER A 45 -19.28 10.57 10.43
CA SER A 45 -19.77 9.40 9.71
C SER A 45 -20.13 9.76 8.27
N PRO A 46 -19.60 9.04 7.27
CA PRO A 46 -19.94 9.29 5.87
C PRO A 46 -21.34 8.81 5.51
N ALA A 47 -21.95 7.93 6.33
CA ALA A 47 -23.23 7.30 6.04
C ALA A 47 -24.25 7.58 7.16
N PRO A 48 -25.51 7.89 6.80
CA PRO A 48 -26.58 8.11 7.77
C PRO A 48 -27.10 6.80 8.38
N SER A 49 -27.61 6.88 9.61
CA SER A 49 -28.35 5.81 10.29
C SER A 49 -29.68 5.44 9.63
N LEU A 50 -30.23 6.34 8.80
CA LEU A 50 -31.47 6.15 8.05
C LEU A 50 -31.19 6.19 6.55
N SER A 51 -31.86 5.33 5.79
CA SER A 51 -31.84 5.38 4.32
C SER A 51 -32.61 6.59 3.78
N GLY A 52 -32.26 7.04 2.58
CA GLY A 52 -32.92 8.15 1.86
C GLY A 52 -32.26 9.53 2.03
N THR A 53 -32.70 10.53 1.27
CA THR A 53 -32.07 11.86 1.21
C THR A 53 -32.39 12.74 2.42
N LEU A 54 -31.44 12.99 3.32
CA LEU A 54 -31.66 13.75 4.56
C LEU A 54 -31.34 15.24 4.48
N CYS A 55 -30.58 15.65 3.48
CA CYS A 55 -30.05 17.01 3.40
C CYS A 55 -29.82 17.45 1.96
N HIS A 56 -29.60 18.76 1.81
CA HIS A 56 -29.21 19.39 0.55
C HIS A 56 -27.68 19.51 0.45
N GLU A 57 -27.00 19.51 1.59
CA GLU A 57 -25.55 19.63 1.70
C GLU A 57 -25.04 18.76 2.85
N PHE A 58 -24.03 17.93 2.58
CA PHE A 58 -23.34 17.16 3.60
C PHE A 58 -21.87 17.57 3.63
N ILE A 59 -21.37 17.86 4.83
CA ILE A 59 -19.96 18.15 5.09
C ILE A 59 -19.45 17.09 6.05
N ARG A 60 -18.52 16.25 5.58
CA ARG A 60 -17.80 15.35 6.48
C ARG A 60 -16.75 16.13 7.26
N GLY A 61 -16.86 16.19 8.57
CA GLY A 61 -15.97 16.99 9.39
C GLY A 61 -16.06 16.69 10.88
N ASP A 62 -14.94 16.90 11.57
CA ASP A 62 -14.83 16.75 13.02
C ASP A 62 -15.01 18.12 13.70
N LEU A 63 -16.07 18.26 14.51
CA LEU A 63 -16.41 19.52 15.16
C LEU A 63 -15.49 19.87 16.34
N ARG A 64 -14.55 19.00 16.70
CA ARG A 64 -13.46 19.34 17.62
C ARG A 64 -12.42 20.23 16.96
N ASP A 65 -12.39 20.29 15.62
CA ASP A 65 -11.59 21.25 14.87
C ASP A 65 -12.39 22.56 14.68
N PRO A 66 -11.94 23.69 15.26
CA PRO A 66 -12.62 24.97 15.09
C PRO A 66 -12.71 25.44 13.64
N ARG A 67 -11.80 25.02 12.75
CA ARG A 67 -11.83 25.37 11.31
C ARG A 67 -12.98 24.69 10.58
N VAL A 68 -13.31 23.46 10.97
CA VAL A 68 -14.50 22.77 10.46
C VAL A 68 -15.75 23.50 10.93
N CYS A 69 -15.81 23.87 12.21
CA CYS A 69 -16.92 24.65 12.76
C CYS A 69 -17.11 25.97 12.01
N GLU A 70 -16.04 26.71 11.71
CA GLU A 70 -16.07 27.94 10.93
C GLU A 70 -16.63 27.74 9.51
N LEU A 71 -16.27 26.62 8.85
CA LEU A 71 -16.77 26.28 7.52
C LEU A 71 -18.28 25.99 7.54
N VAL A 72 -18.73 25.14 8.45
CA VAL A 72 -20.11 24.59 8.42
C VAL A 72 -21.17 25.62 8.82
N VAL A 73 -20.81 26.64 9.61
CA VAL A 73 -21.73 27.70 10.07
C VAL A 73 -21.95 28.82 9.04
N ARG A 74 -21.22 28.84 7.92
CA ARG A 74 -21.33 29.91 6.92
C ARG A 74 -22.74 30.01 6.33
N GLY A 75 -23.38 31.16 6.49
CA GLY A 75 -24.73 31.44 5.99
C GLY A 75 -25.85 30.71 6.75
N VAL A 76 -25.56 30.11 7.91
CA VAL A 76 -26.54 29.34 8.70
C VAL A 76 -27.44 30.27 9.50
N HIS A 77 -28.75 30.04 9.43
CA HIS A 77 -29.75 30.72 10.26
C HIS A 77 -29.99 29.99 11.59
N THR A 78 -30.17 28.67 11.56
CA THR A 78 -30.47 27.85 12.75
C THR A 78 -29.47 26.71 12.87
N VAL A 79 -28.93 26.51 14.07
CA VAL A 79 -28.05 25.37 14.39
C VAL A 79 -28.77 24.41 15.32
N LEU A 80 -28.76 23.14 14.96
CA LEU A 80 -29.33 22.01 15.69
C LEU A 80 -28.19 21.10 16.12
N HIS A 81 -27.70 21.31 17.34
CA HIS A 81 -26.50 20.64 17.83
C HIS A 81 -26.84 19.28 18.49
N PHE A 82 -26.81 18.21 17.69
CA PHE A 82 -26.95 16.81 18.17
C PHE A 82 -25.62 16.04 18.24
N ALA A 83 -24.56 16.55 17.61
CA ALA A 83 -23.25 15.91 17.60
C ALA A 83 -22.69 15.76 19.01
N ALA A 84 -22.43 14.53 19.42
CA ALA A 84 -21.76 14.18 20.65
C ALA A 84 -21.11 12.79 20.48
N ASN A 85 -20.00 12.57 21.16
CA ASN A 85 -19.61 11.23 21.53
C ASN A 85 -20.66 10.71 22.52
N MET A 86 -21.36 9.63 22.15
CA MET A 86 -22.56 9.15 22.84
C MET A 86 -22.59 7.61 22.88
N GLY A 87 -23.26 7.05 23.89
CA GLY A 87 -23.52 5.62 24.00
C GLY A 87 -24.48 5.28 25.16
N GLY A 88 -24.74 3.99 25.37
CA GLY A 88 -25.34 3.46 26.60
C GLY A 88 -24.30 3.27 27.70
N MET A 89 -24.68 2.56 28.78
CA MET A 89 -23.79 2.26 29.91
C MET A 89 -22.58 1.39 29.52
N GLY A 90 -22.66 0.67 28.40
CA GLY A 90 -21.51 -0.05 27.84
C GLY A 90 -20.39 0.88 27.38
N THR A 91 -20.65 2.17 27.17
CA THR A 91 -19.62 3.15 26.80
C THR A 91 -19.52 4.29 27.83
N ILE A 92 -20.63 4.77 28.40
CA ILE A 92 -20.61 5.85 29.40
C ILE A 92 -20.30 5.25 30.78
N HIS A 93 -19.01 5.17 31.11
CA HIS A 93 -18.47 4.72 32.39
C HIS A 93 -17.12 5.40 32.67
N ASP A 94 -16.63 5.25 33.90
CA ASP A 94 -15.50 6.01 34.47
C ASP A 94 -14.23 5.98 33.61
N ASP A 95 -13.87 4.85 32.98
CA ASP A 95 -12.67 4.78 32.11
C ASP A 95 -12.74 5.71 30.88
N ASN A 96 -13.94 6.14 30.49
CA ASN A 96 -14.16 7.00 29.33
C ASN A 96 -14.51 8.45 29.70
N ASP A 97 -14.62 8.77 30.98
CA ASP A 97 -15.21 10.01 31.47
C ASP A 97 -14.53 11.27 30.90
N PHE A 98 -13.20 11.32 30.94
CA PHE A 98 -12.45 12.46 30.39
C PHE A 98 -12.57 12.58 28.87
N ILE A 99 -12.70 11.45 28.16
CA ILE A 99 -12.88 11.45 26.70
C ILE A 99 -14.24 12.06 26.35
N PHE A 100 -15.31 11.63 27.02
CA PHE A 100 -16.64 12.20 26.83
C PHE A 100 -16.68 13.69 27.15
N TYR A 101 -16.13 14.08 28.29
CA TYR A 101 -16.13 15.48 28.71
C TYR A 101 -15.36 16.34 27.71
N GLU A 102 -14.14 15.96 27.37
CA GLU A 102 -13.29 16.74 26.46
C GLU A 102 -13.89 16.84 25.07
N ASP A 103 -14.31 15.72 24.47
CA ASP A 103 -14.80 15.70 23.09
C ASP A 103 -16.11 16.48 22.95
N ASN A 104 -17.08 16.24 23.84
CA ASN A 104 -18.39 16.89 23.76
C ASN A 104 -18.30 18.38 24.09
N HIS A 105 -17.51 18.75 25.10
CA HIS A 105 -17.35 20.14 25.46
C HIS A 105 -16.64 20.92 24.36
N LYS A 106 -15.58 20.37 23.74
CA LYS A 106 -14.89 20.99 22.60
C LYS A 106 -15.82 21.20 21.40
N MET A 107 -16.60 20.18 21.03
CA MET A 107 -17.56 20.30 19.93
C MET A 107 -18.58 21.40 20.22
N THR A 108 -19.15 21.44 21.43
CA THR A 108 -20.13 22.45 21.85
C THR A 108 -19.53 23.85 21.82
N MET A 109 -18.35 24.04 22.42
CA MET A 109 -17.63 25.32 22.44
C MET A 109 -17.36 25.84 21.03
N ASN A 110 -16.76 25.01 20.16
CA ASN A 110 -16.39 25.42 18.81
C ASN A 110 -17.61 25.78 17.97
N ILE A 111 -18.67 24.95 18.02
CA ILE A 111 -19.86 25.21 17.20
C ILE A 111 -20.63 26.42 17.71
N LEU A 112 -20.74 26.62 19.02
CA LEU A 112 -21.38 27.80 19.61
C LEU A 112 -20.63 29.08 19.23
N GLN A 113 -19.29 29.06 19.36
CA GLN A 113 -18.44 30.18 18.96
C GLN A 113 -18.56 30.49 17.46
N GLY A 114 -18.51 29.46 16.61
CA GLY A 114 -18.71 29.61 15.17
C GLY A 114 -20.09 30.18 14.82
N SER A 115 -21.14 29.70 15.50
CA SER A 115 -22.52 30.16 15.31
C SER A 115 -22.69 31.63 15.65
N LEU A 116 -22.10 32.07 16.76
CA LEU A 116 -22.06 33.48 17.17
C LEU A 116 -21.34 34.34 16.12
N ALA A 117 -20.17 33.91 15.66
CA ALA A 117 -19.37 34.64 14.69
C ALA A 117 -20.07 34.76 13.32
N ALA A 118 -20.79 33.72 12.91
CA ALA A 118 -21.56 33.70 11.67
C ALA A 118 -22.90 34.46 11.76
N GLY A 119 -23.32 34.89 12.95
CA GLY A 119 -24.58 35.61 13.17
C GLY A 119 -25.83 34.72 13.08
N ALA A 120 -25.71 33.43 13.42
CA ALA A 120 -26.85 32.51 13.53
C ALA A 120 -27.92 33.07 14.48
N LYS A 121 -29.20 32.82 14.15
CA LYS A 121 -30.36 33.38 14.87
C LYS A 121 -30.88 32.46 15.96
N CYS A 122 -30.76 31.15 15.78
CA CYS A 122 -31.24 30.16 16.73
C CYS A 122 -30.23 29.01 16.91
N PHE A 123 -30.06 28.56 18.15
CA PHE A 123 -29.20 27.45 18.54
C PHE A 123 -29.98 26.49 19.45
N PHE A 124 -30.24 25.30 18.94
CA PHE A 124 -30.81 24.20 19.68
C PHE A 124 -29.71 23.30 20.22
N TYR A 125 -29.81 22.94 21.49
CA TYR A 125 -28.88 22.07 22.18
C TYR A 125 -29.56 20.79 22.68
N ALA A 126 -29.03 19.64 22.24
CA ALA A 126 -29.42 18.32 22.73
C ALA A 126 -28.72 18.01 24.06
N SER A 127 -29.42 18.31 25.15
CA SER A 127 -29.04 17.92 26.51
C SER A 127 -29.57 16.52 26.87
N SER A 128 -29.43 16.12 28.13
CA SER A 128 -29.72 14.76 28.57
C SER A 128 -30.28 14.73 29.99
N ALA A 129 -31.10 13.73 30.28
CA ALA A 129 -31.50 13.40 31.65
C ALA A 129 -30.31 12.99 32.55
N CYS A 130 -29.11 12.75 32.00
CA CYS A 130 -27.91 12.46 32.79
C CYS A 130 -27.39 13.66 33.58
N ILE A 131 -27.88 14.88 33.35
CA ILE A 131 -27.49 16.06 34.12
C ILE A 131 -28.02 16.06 35.56
N TYR A 132 -29.06 15.27 35.84
CA TYR A 132 -29.73 15.34 37.14
C TYR A 132 -28.81 14.78 38.24
N PRO A 133 -28.87 15.32 39.47
CA PRO A 133 -28.02 14.88 40.56
C PRO A 133 -28.18 13.40 40.87
N GLU A 134 -27.07 12.68 41.01
CA GLU A 134 -27.06 11.24 41.29
C GLU A 134 -27.83 10.90 42.56
N ALA A 135 -27.71 11.73 43.60
CA ALA A 135 -28.35 11.54 44.90
C ALA A 135 -29.89 11.42 44.86
N LEU A 136 -30.54 12.03 43.86
CA LEU A 136 -32.00 11.91 43.68
C LEU A 136 -32.41 10.57 43.05
N GLN A 137 -31.46 9.86 42.46
CA GLN A 137 -31.67 8.73 41.57
C GLN A 137 -31.05 7.42 42.11
N SER A 138 -30.40 7.47 43.27
CA SER A 138 -29.72 6.32 43.88
C SER A 138 -30.64 5.40 44.68
N ASP A 139 -31.89 5.81 44.92
CA ASP A 139 -32.86 5.02 45.68
C ASP A 139 -33.53 3.95 44.80
N ASN A 140 -33.55 2.71 45.29
CA ASN A 140 -34.18 1.56 44.63
C ASN A 140 -35.61 1.31 45.12
N THR A 141 -36.11 2.08 46.10
CA THR A 141 -37.40 1.82 46.76
C THR A 141 -38.62 2.36 46.00
N GLY A 142 -38.44 3.15 44.92
CA GLY A 142 -39.53 3.71 44.14
C GLY A 142 -39.16 4.37 42.81
N ASP A 143 -40.17 4.94 42.14
CA ASP A 143 -40.01 5.67 40.89
C ASP A 143 -39.56 7.12 41.14
N THR A 144 -38.40 7.49 40.60
CA THR A 144 -37.87 8.86 40.70
C THR A 144 -38.32 9.69 39.49
N SER A 145 -39.31 10.57 39.66
CA SER A 145 -39.70 11.55 38.63
C SER A 145 -38.92 12.85 38.80
N LEU A 146 -38.18 13.26 37.75
CA LEU A 146 -37.28 14.42 37.80
C LEU A 146 -37.85 15.61 37.02
N ARG A 147 -38.03 16.73 37.73
CA ARG A 147 -38.46 18.03 37.19
C ARG A 147 -37.25 18.86 36.79
N GLU A 148 -37.43 19.82 35.89
CA GLU A 148 -36.32 20.62 35.37
C GLU A 148 -35.57 21.40 36.46
N SER A 149 -36.26 21.83 37.52
CA SER A 149 -35.69 22.47 38.71
C SER A 149 -34.77 21.57 39.52
N ASP A 150 -34.95 20.24 39.45
CA ASP A 150 -34.17 19.27 40.24
C ASP A 150 -32.70 19.21 39.83
N ALA A 151 -32.36 19.76 38.66
CA ALA A 151 -30.97 19.93 38.23
C ALA A 151 -30.14 20.79 39.21
N TRP A 152 -30.78 21.56 40.09
CA TRP A 152 -30.16 22.53 40.98
C TRP A 152 -30.32 22.27 42.48
N THR A 153 -30.94 21.15 42.90
CA THR A 153 -31.30 20.92 44.31
C THR A 153 -30.13 20.54 45.23
N HIS A 154 -29.07 19.93 44.70
CA HIS A 154 -27.85 19.59 45.43
C HIS A 154 -26.68 20.42 44.90
N LEU A 155 -26.34 21.53 45.56
CA LEU A 155 -25.27 22.43 45.12
C LEU A 155 -23.90 22.07 45.75
N PRO A 156 -22.81 21.99 44.95
CA PRO A 156 -22.79 22.08 43.49
C PRO A 156 -23.47 20.86 42.82
N PRO A 157 -24.15 21.05 41.67
CA PRO A 157 -24.80 19.95 40.94
C PRO A 157 -23.83 18.79 40.73
N LYS A 158 -24.27 17.58 41.09
CA LYS A 158 -23.44 16.38 41.05
C LYS A 158 -24.11 15.27 40.22
N PRO A 159 -24.07 15.37 38.88
CA PRO A 159 -24.54 14.31 37.99
C PRO A 159 -23.65 13.06 38.11
N GLN A 160 -24.15 11.91 37.65
CA GLN A 160 -23.36 10.69 37.58
C GLN A 160 -22.36 10.75 36.41
N GLY A 161 -21.07 10.65 36.72
CA GLY A 161 -19.97 10.67 35.74
C GLY A 161 -19.79 12.02 35.03
N LEU A 162 -18.79 12.09 34.16
CA LEU A 162 -18.46 13.35 33.47
C LEU A 162 -19.31 13.64 32.23
N TYR A 163 -19.97 12.64 31.64
CA TYR A 163 -20.92 12.89 30.55
C TYR A 163 -22.10 13.77 30.99
N GLY A 164 -22.71 13.47 32.14
CA GLY A 164 -23.80 14.28 32.70
C GLY A 164 -23.32 15.69 33.06
N LEU A 165 -22.12 15.80 33.62
CA LEU A 165 -21.51 17.08 33.98
C LEU A 165 -21.19 17.94 32.76
N GLU A 166 -20.67 17.35 31.68
CA GLU A 166 -20.44 18.07 30.42
C GLU A 166 -21.74 18.64 29.87
N LYS A 167 -22.80 17.84 29.80
CA LYS A 167 -24.10 18.30 29.32
C LYS A 167 -24.64 19.44 30.16
N PHE A 168 -24.50 19.36 31.49
CA PHE A 168 -24.92 20.39 32.42
C PHE A 168 -24.12 21.69 32.24
N ASN A 169 -22.79 21.61 32.16
CA ASN A 169 -21.93 22.77 31.94
C ASN A 169 -22.19 23.44 30.59
N SER A 170 -22.46 22.65 29.56
CA SER A 170 -22.82 23.12 28.23
C SER A 170 -24.22 23.78 28.21
N GLU A 171 -25.20 23.33 29.01
CA GLU A 171 -26.47 24.07 29.19
C GLU A 171 -26.19 25.47 29.75
N ILE A 172 -25.44 25.57 30.85
CA ILE A 172 -25.11 26.86 31.49
C ILE A 172 -24.41 27.78 30.49
N LEU A 173 -23.43 27.25 29.76
CA LEU A 173 -22.66 27.98 28.76
C LEU A 173 -23.55 28.54 27.65
N VAL A 174 -24.39 27.70 27.03
CA VAL A 174 -25.25 28.12 25.91
C VAL A 174 -26.28 29.16 26.40
N GLN A 175 -26.82 28.99 27.61
CA GLN A 175 -27.75 29.95 28.21
C GLN A 175 -27.14 31.34 28.44
N GLN A 176 -25.81 31.47 28.58
CA GLN A 176 -25.18 32.79 28.67
C GLN A 176 -25.34 33.62 27.40
N TYR A 177 -25.75 33.04 26.28
CA TYR A 177 -25.85 33.71 24.97
C TYR A 177 -27.27 33.95 24.48
N THR A 178 -28.29 33.75 25.33
CA THR A 178 -29.70 34.04 25.01
C THR A 178 -29.94 35.49 24.58
N PHE A 179 -29.09 36.43 25.03
CA PHE A 179 -29.15 37.84 24.63
C PHE A 179 -28.63 38.11 23.20
N LYS A 180 -27.93 37.16 22.57
CA LYS A 180 -27.39 37.28 21.19
C LYS A 180 -28.13 36.42 20.17
N MET A 181 -28.73 35.32 20.59
CA MET A 181 -29.48 34.41 19.73
C MET A 181 -30.55 33.66 20.52
N ASP A 182 -31.57 33.17 19.82
CA ASP A 182 -32.55 32.25 20.40
C ASP A 182 -31.85 30.95 20.81
N VAL A 183 -32.00 30.55 22.08
CA VAL A 183 -31.49 29.27 22.58
C VAL A 183 -32.67 28.36 22.90
N ARG A 184 -32.57 27.08 22.52
CA ARG A 184 -33.56 26.04 22.81
C ARG A 184 -32.85 24.81 23.39
N ILE A 185 -33.27 24.32 24.55
CA ILE A 185 -32.58 23.21 25.24
C ILE A 185 -33.58 22.09 25.53
N ALA A 186 -33.29 20.90 25.02
CA ALA A 186 -34.09 19.70 25.28
C ALA A 186 -33.28 18.67 26.07
N ARG A 187 -33.80 18.24 27.23
CA ARG A 187 -33.24 17.19 28.07
C ARG A 187 -33.87 15.86 27.70
N PHE A 188 -33.18 15.07 26.89
CA PHE A 188 -33.71 13.80 26.41
C PHE A 188 -33.63 12.69 27.45
N HIS A 189 -34.75 11.98 27.64
CA HIS A 189 -34.83 10.77 28.47
C HIS A 189 -34.87 9.52 27.60
N ASN A 190 -33.73 8.84 27.50
CA ASN A 190 -33.56 7.52 26.85
C ASN A 190 -34.38 7.32 25.55
N VAL A 191 -34.14 8.17 24.57
CA VAL A 191 -34.78 8.00 23.25
C VAL A 191 -34.30 6.71 22.58
N PHE A 192 -35.23 5.97 21.97
CA PHE A 192 -35.00 4.73 21.22
C PHE A 192 -35.90 4.65 19.98
N GLY A 193 -35.51 3.83 19.00
CA GLY A 193 -36.23 3.70 17.74
C GLY A 193 -35.35 3.18 16.60
N PRO A 194 -35.92 2.99 15.39
CA PRO A 194 -35.19 2.64 14.18
C PRO A 194 -34.03 3.60 13.88
N GLY A 195 -32.87 3.10 13.46
CA GLY A 195 -31.66 3.90 13.22
C GLY A 195 -30.83 4.16 14.49
N GLY A 196 -31.25 3.67 15.66
CA GLY A 196 -30.43 3.70 16.88
C GLY A 196 -29.27 2.70 16.81
N ALA A 197 -28.18 2.99 17.54
CA ALA A 197 -27.10 2.02 17.75
C ALA A 197 -27.65 0.75 18.42
N TRP A 198 -27.30 -0.42 17.90
CA TRP A 198 -27.91 -1.69 18.32
C TRP A 198 -26.93 -2.84 18.55
N ASN A 199 -25.68 -2.82 18.06
CA ASN A 199 -24.75 -3.96 18.15
C ASN A 199 -23.25 -3.61 18.30
N ASP A 200 -22.89 -2.36 18.58
CA ASP A 200 -21.50 -1.87 18.58
C ASP A 200 -20.96 -1.57 19.98
N GLY A 201 -21.72 -1.90 21.03
CA GLY A 201 -21.42 -1.58 22.43
C GLY A 201 -21.83 -0.17 22.85
N ARG A 202 -22.27 0.68 21.90
CA ARG A 202 -22.86 2.00 22.18
C ARG A 202 -24.37 1.95 22.31
N GLU A 203 -25.00 0.80 22.07
CA GLU A 203 -26.44 0.66 22.15
C GLU A 203 -27.00 0.97 23.55
N LYS A 204 -28.27 1.39 23.58
CA LYS A 204 -29.03 1.52 24.83
C LYS A 204 -29.83 0.25 25.09
N VAL A 205 -30.31 0.11 26.32
CA VAL A 205 -31.03 -1.07 26.81
C VAL A 205 -32.16 -1.54 25.87
N PRO A 206 -33.05 -0.68 25.33
CA PRO A 206 -34.12 -1.16 24.44
C PRO A 206 -33.60 -1.93 23.22
N ALA A 207 -32.59 -1.40 22.54
CA ALA A 207 -32.00 -2.04 21.37
C ALA A 207 -31.22 -3.30 21.74
N ALA A 208 -30.49 -3.29 22.87
CA ALA A 208 -29.79 -4.46 23.38
C ALA A 208 -30.75 -5.63 23.68
N MET A 209 -31.88 -5.35 24.36
CA MET A 209 -32.87 -6.38 24.70
C MET A 209 -33.53 -6.95 23.43
N LEU A 210 -33.89 -6.11 22.47
CA LEU A 210 -34.46 -6.55 21.19
C LEU A 210 -33.47 -7.39 20.37
N ARG A 211 -32.20 -6.96 20.28
CA ARG A 211 -31.14 -7.71 19.62
C ARG A 211 -30.99 -9.10 20.23
N LYS A 212 -30.87 -9.18 21.56
CA LYS A 212 -30.73 -10.44 22.30
C LYS A 212 -31.94 -11.35 22.11
N ALA A 213 -33.16 -10.80 22.12
CA ALA A 213 -34.38 -11.57 21.90
C ALA A 213 -34.42 -12.21 20.51
N TRP A 214 -34.03 -11.48 19.48
CA TRP A 214 -33.91 -12.02 18.12
C TRP A 214 -32.77 -13.04 18.00
N ALA A 215 -31.63 -12.82 18.66
CA ALA A 215 -30.55 -13.80 18.71
C ALA A 215 -31.03 -15.14 19.30
N SER A 216 -31.72 -15.10 20.44
CA SER A 216 -32.36 -16.28 21.04
C SER A 216 -33.34 -16.94 20.09
N LYS A 217 -34.23 -16.17 19.45
CA LYS A 217 -35.22 -16.72 18.52
C LYS A 217 -34.59 -17.42 17.31
N LEU A 218 -33.51 -16.85 16.77
CA LEU A 218 -32.90 -17.30 15.52
C LEU A 218 -31.89 -18.43 15.70
N LYS A 219 -31.24 -18.55 16.86
CA LYS A 219 -30.11 -19.48 17.08
C LYS A 219 -30.36 -20.47 18.20
N ASP A 220 -30.73 -19.99 19.39
CA ASP A 220 -30.91 -20.84 20.58
C ASP A 220 -31.91 -20.20 21.56
N PRO A 221 -33.19 -20.63 21.52
CA PRO A 221 -34.22 -20.11 22.42
C PRO A 221 -33.99 -20.41 23.90
N GLU A 222 -33.17 -21.42 24.23
CA GLU A 222 -32.89 -21.86 25.59
C GLU A 222 -31.66 -21.16 26.19
N ALA A 223 -30.89 -20.43 25.37
CA ALA A 223 -29.72 -19.68 25.82
C ALA A 223 -30.12 -18.65 26.91
N PRO A 224 -29.35 -18.53 28.02
CA PRO A 224 -29.64 -17.56 29.05
C PRO A 224 -29.66 -16.12 28.53
N PHE A 225 -30.73 -15.40 28.82
CA PHE A 225 -30.93 -14.02 28.39
C PHE A 225 -30.22 -13.06 29.33
N GLU A 226 -29.10 -12.48 28.87
CA GLU A 226 -28.24 -11.61 29.68
C GLU A 226 -28.89 -10.24 29.98
N ILE A 227 -28.96 -9.92 31.27
CA ILE A 227 -29.30 -8.60 31.83
C ILE A 227 -28.12 -8.13 32.69
N TRP A 228 -27.69 -6.88 32.49
CA TRP A 228 -26.70 -6.24 33.36
C TRP A 228 -27.38 -5.72 34.63
N GLY A 229 -26.75 -5.96 35.78
CA GLY A 229 -27.33 -5.73 37.09
C GLY A 229 -28.31 -6.81 37.51
N ASP A 230 -29.15 -6.49 38.49
CA ASP A 230 -30.23 -7.35 38.99
C ASP A 230 -31.56 -7.19 38.22
N GLY A 231 -31.59 -6.30 37.22
CA GLY A 231 -32.75 -6.02 36.39
C GLY A 231 -33.82 -5.13 37.05
N GLN A 232 -33.62 -4.70 38.30
CA GLN A 232 -34.57 -3.87 39.05
C GLN A 232 -34.46 -2.38 38.74
N GLN A 233 -33.36 -1.94 38.13
CA GLN A 233 -33.16 -0.55 37.74
C GLN A 233 -34.29 -0.07 36.80
N ARG A 234 -34.83 1.13 37.08
CA ARG A 234 -36.06 1.64 36.47
C ARG A 234 -35.80 2.87 35.61
N ARG A 235 -36.37 2.89 34.41
CA ARG A 235 -36.21 3.98 33.42
C ARG A 235 -37.49 4.19 32.62
N SER A 236 -37.75 5.42 32.19
CA SER A 236 -38.65 5.68 31.07
C SER A 236 -37.88 5.74 29.74
N PHE A 237 -38.57 5.40 28.65
CA PHE A 237 -38.00 5.36 27.31
C PHE A 237 -38.94 6.07 26.34
N LEU A 238 -38.41 7.03 25.59
CA LEU A 238 -39.19 7.82 24.63
C LEU A 238 -39.01 7.28 23.22
N TYR A 239 -40.09 7.09 22.48
CA TYR A 239 -39.99 6.71 21.07
C TYR A 239 -39.48 7.87 20.22
N VAL A 240 -38.68 7.57 19.19
CA VAL A 240 -37.95 8.60 18.42
C VAL A 240 -38.84 9.63 17.75
N ASP A 241 -40.01 9.23 17.24
CA ASP A 241 -40.92 10.16 16.57
C ASP A 241 -41.49 11.20 17.55
N ASP A 242 -41.84 10.78 18.77
CA ASP A 242 -42.28 11.71 19.82
C ASP A 242 -41.16 12.67 20.22
N ALA A 243 -39.91 12.18 20.25
CA ALA A 243 -38.75 13.04 20.52
C ALA A 243 -38.53 14.09 19.43
N VAL A 244 -38.70 13.72 18.15
CA VAL A 244 -38.64 14.66 17.02
C VAL A 244 -39.75 15.70 17.12
N ASP A 245 -40.97 15.28 17.47
CA ASP A 245 -42.09 16.21 17.66
C ASP A 245 -41.81 17.20 18.80
N GLY A 246 -41.24 16.73 19.91
CA GLY A 246 -40.81 17.59 21.02
C GLY A 246 -39.76 18.61 20.59
N VAL A 247 -38.78 18.21 19.77
CA VAL A 247 -37.79 19.12 19.19
C VAL A 247 -38.45 20.19 18.33
N LEU A 248 -39.32 19.80 17.40
CA LEU A 248 -39.96 20.74 16.48
C LEU A 248 -40.90 21.72 17.19
N MET A 249 -41.61 21.26 18.22
CA MET A 249 -42.43 22.14 19.06
C MET A 249 -41.56 23.13 19.83
N LEU A 250 -40.45 22.69 20.41
CA LEU A 250 -39.53 23.58 21.12
C LEU A 250 -38.89 24.61 20.18
N LEU A 251 -38.48 24.20 18.97
CA LEU A 251 -37.95 25.12 17.95
C LEU A 251 -38.95 26.19 17.52
N SER A 252 -40.24 25.86 17.55
CA SER A 252 -41.33 26.78 17.19
C SER A 252 -41.76 27.69 18.35
N SER A 253 -41.25 27.44 19.57
CA SER A 253 -41.59 28.20 20.77
C SER A 253 -40.67 29.43 20.96
N CYS A 254 -41.04 30.30 21.90
CA CYS A 254 -40.24 31.43 22.35
C CYS A 254 -39.53 31.21 23.70
N HIS A 255 -39.54 29.97 24.22
CA HIS A 255 -38.96 29.68 25.53
C HIS A 255 -37.46 29.40 25.44
N ASP A 256 -36.67 30.03 26.30
CA ASP A 256 -35.22 29.91 26.41
C ASP A 256 -34.76 29.09 27.64
N ILE A 257 -35.71 28.44 28.31
CA ILE A 257 -35.46 27.53 29.43
C ILE A 257 -35.34 26.07 28.96
N PRO A 258 -34.63 25.19 29.69
CA PRO A 258 -34.57 23.77 29.38
C PRO A 258 -35.91 23.07 29.61
N PHE A 259 -36.23 22.09 28.76
CA PHE A 259 -37.42 21.24 28.90
C PHE A 259 -37.04 19.75 28.95
N ASN A 260 -37.72 19.00 29.79
CA ASN A 260 -37.74 17.55 29.72
C ASN A 260 -38.47 17.10 28.45
N ILE A 261 -37.79 16.29 27.63
CA ILE A 261 -38.38 15.58 26.48
C ILE A 261 -38.20 14.09 26.75
N GLY A 262 -39.23 13.50 27.36
CA GLY A 262 -39.19 12.13 27.88
C GLY A 262 -40.57 11.50 28.05
N ALA A 263 -40.61 10.18 28.15
CA ALA A 263 -41.78 9.47 28.64
C ALA A 263 -41.86 9.56 30.17
N ASP A 264 -43.07 9.52 30.73
CA ASP A 264 -43.35 9.61 32.17
C ASP A 264 -43.78 8.25 32.78
N SER A 265 -43.65 7.17 32.01
CA SER A 265 -44.02 5.82 32.39
C SER A 265 -42.76 4.94 32.57
N PRO A 266 -42.25 4.80 33.80
CA PRO A 266 -41.02 4.04 34.06
C PRO A 266 -41.29 2.53 34.11
N VAL A 267 -40.34 1.76 33.59
CA VAL A 267 -40.32 0.30 33.68
C VAL A 267 -38.96 -0.17 34.18
N SER A 268 -38.93 -1.31 34.85
CA SER A 268 -37.68 -2.01 35.16
C SER A 268 -37.05 -2.59 33.90
N VAL A 269 -35.73 -2.79 33.92
CA VAL A 269 -35.02 -3.45 32.80
C VAL A 269 -35.53 -4.88 32.59
N ARG A 270 -35.91 -5.58 33.66
CA ARG A 270 -36.57 -6.89 33.56
C ARG A 270 -37.91 -6.84 32.82
N GLU A 271 -38.75 -5.85 33.11
CA GLU A 271 -40.02 -5.65 32.39
C GLU A 271 -39.78 -5.32 30.92
N LEU A 272 -38.78 -4.48 30.63
CA LEU A 272 -38.38 -4.16 29.26
C LEU A 272 -37.87 -5.39 28.49
N ALA A 273 -37.08 -6.26 29.14
CA ALA A 273 -36.64 -7.53 28.56
C ALA A 273 -37.82 -8.45 28.23
N ALA A 274 -38.83 -8.51 29.11
CA ALA A 274 -40.05 -9.26 28.85
C ALA A 274 -40.86 -8.70 27.67
N ILE A 275 -40.88 -7.38 27.46
CA ILE A 275 -41.48 -6.76 26.26
C ILE A 275 -40.69 -7.17 25.01
N ALA A 276 -39.35 -7.10 25.05
CA ALA A 276 -38.51 -7.46 23.91
C ALA A 276 -38.67 -8.93 23.49
N LEU A 277 -38.73 -9.86 24.45
CA LEU A 277 -38.99 -11.28 24.19
C LEU A 277 -40.34 -11.51 23.51
N LYS A 278 -41.40 -10.84 23.98
CA LYS A 278 -42.72 -10.88 23.34
C LYS A 278 -42.66 -10.34 21.90
N CYS A 279 -41.92 -9.26 21.65
CA CYS A 279 -41.74 -8.71 20.30
C CYS A 279 -41.03 -9.67 19.33
N ALA A 280 -40.19 -10.59 19.83
CA ALA A 280 -39.56 -11.66 19.04
C ALA A 280 -40.39 -12.97 18.99
N GLY A 281 -41.58 -12.98 19.60
CA GLY A 281 -42.44 -14.17 19.66
C GLY A 281 -41.90 -15.28 20.59
N LEU A 282 -41.25 -14.89 21.69
CA LEU A 282 -40.80 -15.76 22.77
C LEU A 282 -41.64 -15.51 24.04
N ASP A 283 -41.81 -16.53 24.89
CA ASP A 283 -42.47 -16.37 26.19
C ASP A 283 -41.45 -16.00 27.28
N PRO A 284 -41.57 -14.82 27.91
CA PRO A 284 -40.70 -14.43 29.02
C PRO A 284 -40.73 -15.39 30.21
N LYS A 285 -41.82 -16.15 30.40
CA LYS A 285 -41.94 -17.11 31.51
C LYS A 285 -41.13 -18.38 31.29
N SER A 286 -40.85 -18.75 30.05
CA SER A 286 -40.03 -19.91 29.70
C SER A 286 -38.57 -19.54 29.46
N THR A 287 -38.20 -18.26 29.54
CA THR A 287 -36.84 -17.79 29.29
C THR A 287 -36.04 -17.73 30.58
N SER A 288 -34.85 -18.33 30.60
CA SER A 288 -33.90 -18.18 31.72
C SER A 288 -33.17 -16.85 31.63
N PHE A 289 -33.21 -16.03 32.68
CA PHE A 289 -32.45 -14.77 32.75
C PHE A 289 -31.10 -14.98 33.44
N SER A 290 -30.04 -14.43 32.85
CA SER A 290 -28.71 -14.37 33.46
C SER A 290 -28.41 -12.94 33.89
N TYR A 291 -28.09 -12.73 35.16
CA TYR A 291 -27.86 -11.42 35.74
C TYR A 291 -26.36 -11.21 36.01
N ASP A 292 -25.76 -10.21 35.38
CA ASP A 292 -24.35 -9.86 35.58
C ASP A 292 -24.23 -8.54 36.36
N THR A 293 -24.03 -8.66 37.67
CA THR A 293 -23.88 -7.52 38.58
C THR A 293 -22.50 -6.86 38.53
N SER A 294 -21.54 -7.42 37.79
CA SER A 294 -20.22 -6.82 37.60
C SER A 294 -20.21 -5.68 36.57
N LYS A 295 -21.29 -5.54 35.78
CA LYS A 295 -21.39 -4.60 34.67
C LYS A 295 -21.97 -3.25 35.09
N PRO A 296 -21.65 -2.15 34.37
CA PRO A 296 -22.18 -0.83 34.69
C PRO A 296 -23.68 -0.74 34.40
N VAL A 297 -24.46 -0.31 35.40
CA VAL A 297 -25.93 -0.18 35.31
C VAL A 297 -26.44 1.26 35.38
N GLY A 298 -25.57 2.21 35.72
CA GLY A 298 -25.91 3.61 35.95
C GLY A 298 -26.71 3.81 37.25
N VAL A 299 -27.53 4.84 37.30
CA VAL A 299 -28.39 5.15 38.48
C VAL A 299 -29.45 4.07 38.76
N ALA A 300 -30.10 4.10 39.91
CA ALA A 300 -31.16 3.15 40.23
C ALA A 300 -32.45 3.43 39.46
N SER A 301 -32.97 4.65 39.55
CA SER A 301 -34.29 5.02 39.05
C SER A 301 -34.26 6.40 38.39
N ARG A 302 -34.91 6.53 37.22
CA ARG A 302 -35.04 7.81 36.50
C ARG A 302 -36.27 7.84 35.60
N ASN A 303 -37.14 8.81 35.83
CA ASN A 303 -38.34 9.08 35.04
C ASN A 303 -38.45 10.58 34.73
N SER A 304 -39.12 10.91 33.61
CA SER A 304 -39.36 12.31 33.24
C SER A 304 -40.56 12.87 34.01
N ASN A 305 -40.45 14.07 34.56
CA ASN A 305 -41.63 14.86 34.91
C ASN A 305 -41.96 15.79 33.72
N ASN A 306 -43.18 15.64 33.19
CA ASN A 306 -43.62 16.34 31.98
C ASN A 306 -44.59 17.51 32.27
N GLU A 307 -44.75 17.93 33.52
CA GLU A 307 -45.68 19.02 33.88
C GLU A 307 -45.33 20.33 33.17
N GLN A 308 -44.05 20.72 33.16
CA GLN A 308 -43.59 21.97 32.56
C GLN A 308 -43.77 21.98 31.03
N VAL A 309 -43.33 20.92 30.34
CA VAL A 309 -43.43 20.82 28.89
C VAL A 309 -44.89 20.74 28.42
N LYS A 310 -45.76 20.07 29.19
CA LYS A 310 -47.19 20.03 28.90
C LYS A 310 -47.87 21.37 29.13
N ALA A 311 -47.52 22.08 30.20
CA ALA A 311 -48.11 23.38 30.53
C ALA A 311 -47.71 24.48 29.53
N LEU A 312 -46.44 24.50 29.10
CA LEU A 312 -45.91 25.60 28.28
C LEU A 312 -45.92 25.31 26.77
N LEU A 313 -45.71 24.05 26.37
CA LEU A 313 -45.68 23.66 24.95
C LEU A 313 -46.90 22.86 24.52
N GLY A 314 -47.69 22.31 25.46
CA GLY A 314 -48.79 21.40 25.12
C GLY A 314 -48.30 20.05 24.55
N TRP A 315 -47.01 19.72 24.72
CA TRP A 315 -46.43 18.47 24.24
C TRP A 315 -46.59 17.35 25.28
N SER A 316 -46.86 16.14 24.81
CA SER A 316 -46.83 14.90 25.59
C SER A 316 -46.53 13.74 24.64
N PRO A 317 -45.79 12.70 25.09
CA PRO A 317 -45.52 11.54 24.26
C PRO A 317 -46.83 10.84 23.86
N SER A 318 -46.93 10.46 22.59
CA SER A 318 -48.14 9.83 22.04
C SER A 318 -47.98 8.31 21.83
N THR A 319 -46.75 7.83 21.71
CA THR A 319 -46.45 6.41 21.45
C THR A 319 -46.25 5.66 22.76
N SER A 320 -46.93 4.52 22.92
CA SER A 320 -46.69 3.64 24.07
C SER A 320 -45.33 2.94 23.96
N LEU A 321 -44.75 2.55 25.11
CA LEU A 321 -43.48 1.79 25.12
C LEU A 321 -43.61 0.48 24.30
N ALA A 322 -44.75 -0.20 24.40
CA ALA A 322 -44.98 -1.46 23.69
C ALA A 322 -45.00 -1.25 22.18
N ASP A 323 -45.67 -0.21 21.69
CA ASP A 323 -45.74 0.10 20.26
C ASP A 323 -44.39 0.53 19.70
N GLY A 324 -43.66 1.39 20.43
CA GLY A 324 -42.32 1.80 20.05
C GLY A 324 -41.34 0.62 20.00
N MET A 325 -41.41 -0.29 20.97
CA MET A 325 -40.61 -1.52 21.00
C MET A 325 -40.95 -2.45 19.85
N ALA A 326 -42.23 -2.61 19.50
CA ALA A 326 -42.66 -3.43 18.38
C ALA A 326 -42.10 -2.91 17.04
N GLN A 327 -42.20 -1.60 16.79
CA GLN A 327 -41.64 -0.99 15.57
C GLN A 327 -40.11 -1.10 15.52
N THR A 328 -39.44 -0.85 16.64
CA THR A 328 -37.98 -1.00 16.74
C THR A 328 -37.53 -2.45 16.54
N SER A 329 -38.32 -3.42 17.02
CA SER A 329 -38.07 -4.86 16.88
C SER A 329 -37.99 -5.28 15.42
N VAL A 330 -38.94 -4.82 14.59
CA VAL A 330 -38.96 -5.12 13.15
C VAL A 330 -37.68 -4.62 12.49
N TRP A 331 -37.30 -3.37 12.77
CA TRP A 331 -36.08 -2.79 12.22
C TRP A 331 -34.82 -3.54 12.65
N ILE A 332 -34.68 -3.90 13.94
CA ILE A 332 -33.52 -4.67 14.42
C ILE A 332 -33.45 -6.05 13.76
N HIS A 333 -34.58 -6.73 13.60
CA HIS A 333 -34.63 -8.01 12.91
C HIS A 333 -34.10 -7.89 11.48
N GLU A 334 -34.52 -6.86 10.73
CA GLU A 334 -34.01 -6.60 9.38
C GLU A 334 -32.49 -6.34 9.39
N GLN A 335 -31.96 -5.57 10.36
CA GLN A 335 -30.52 -5.34 10.48
C GLN A 335 -29.75 -6.64 10.72
N ILE A 336 -30.27 -7.53 11.58
CA ILE A 336 -29.68 -8.85 11.83
C ILE A 336 -29.66 -9.68 10.54
N ILE A 337 -30.81 -9.81 9.86
CA ILE A 337 -30.90 -10.59 8.61
C ILE A 337 -29.94 -10.04 7.54
N ASN A 338 -29.88 -8.72 7.37
CA ASN A 338 -28.96 -8.08 6.42
C ASN A 338 -27.49 -8.37 6.76
N SER A 339 -27.13 -8.38 8.05
CA SER A 339 -25.77 -8.70 8.50
C SER A 339 -25.35 -10.16 8.21
N LEU A 340 -26.32 -11.07 8.15
CA LEU A 340 -26.10 -12.51 7.92
C LEU A 340 -26.13 -12.92 6.44
N ALA A 341 -26.63 -12.07 5.54
CA ALA A 341 -26.95 -12.42 4.15
C ALA A 341 -25.72 -12.74 3.27
N SER A 342 -24.51 -12.31 3.66
CA SER A 342 -23.31 -12.32 2.78
C SER A 342 -22.07 -12.97 3.38
N ILE A 343 -22.21 -13.71 4.49
CA ILE A 343 -21.07 -14.26 5.26
C ILE A 343 -21.11 -15.79 5.35
N SER A 344 -19.94 -16.41 5.52
CA SER A 344 -19.75 -17.87 5.61
C SER A 344 -20.36 -18.47 6.89
N VAL A 345 -20.47 -19.80 6.96
CA VAL A 345 -21.09 -20.50 8.11
C VAL A 345 -20.31 -20.24 9.41
N ASP A 346 -18.98 -20.27 9.36
CA ASP A 346 -18.12 -20.05 10.54
C ASP A 346 -18.20 -18.58 11.02
N GLU A 347 -18.32 -17.63 10.10
CA GLU A 347 -18.51 -16.21 10.43
C GLU A 347 -19.87 -15.94 11.08
N LYS A 348 -20.93 -16.65 10.66
CA LYS A 348 -22.25 -16.54 11.29
C LYS A 348 -22.21 -16.91 12.76
N GLU A 349 -21.42 -17.91 13.15
CA GLU A 349 -21.30 -18.33 14.54
C GLU A 349 -20.70 -17.24 15.42
N ASN A 350 -19.69 -16.52 14.92
CA ASN A 350 -19.10 -15.39 15.61
C ASN A 350 -20.08 -14.21 15.73
N VAL A 351 -20.84 -13.92 14.66
CA VAL A 351 -21.89 -12.89 14.71
C VAL A 351 -22.94 -13.23 15.75
N PHE A 352 -23.47 -14.45 15.78
CA PHE A 352 -24.46 -14.84 16.79
C PHE A 352 -23.93 -14.71 18.22
N ARG A 353 -22.67 -15.12 18.48
CA ARG A 353 -22.03 -14.94 19.78
C ARG A 353 -22.02 -13.48 20.25
N ASP A 354 -21.77 -12.56 19.32
CA ASP A 354 -21.79 -11.12 19.58
C ASP A 354 -23.21 -10.58 19.79
N LEU A 355 -24.23 -11.14 19.13
CA LEU A 355 -25.62 -10.70 19.30
C LEU A 355 -26.19 -11.05 20.68
N PHE A 356 -25.76 -12.17 21.30
CA PHE A 356 -26.23 -12.64 22.61
C PHE A 356 -25.76 -11.80 23.81
N SER A 357 -24.67 -11.04 23.67
CA SER A 357 -24.05 -10.30 24.77
C SER A 357 -23.89 -8.82 24.44
N SER A 358 -23.88 -7.96 25.45
CA SER A 358 -23.41 -6.58 25.29
C SER A 358 -21.94 -6.46 25.70
N LYS A 359 -21.23 -5.48 25.15
CA LYS A 359 -19.80 -5.28 25.42
C LYS A 359 -19.57 -3.96 26.15
N VAL A 360 -18.62 -3.95 27.07
CA VAL A 360 -18.06 -2.71 27.63
C VAL A 360 -16.99 -2.22 26.66
N VAL A 361 -17.11 -0.97 26.22
CA VAL A 361 -16.25 -0.35 25.21
C VAL A 361 -15.38 0.68 25.90
N HIS A 362 -14.10 0.37 26.04
CA HIS A 362 -13.10 1.35 26.47
C HIS A 362 -12.72 2.23 25.26
N LEU A 363 -13.08 3.51 25.33
CA LEU A 363 -12.71 4.54 24.35
C LEU A 363 -11.26 4.99 24.48
N GLU A 364 -10.54 4.54 25.52
CA GLU A 364 -9.09 4.58 25.54
C GLU A 364 -8.56 3.81 24.33
N SER A 365 -8.36 4.58 23.26
CA SER A 365 -7.77 4.13 22.01
C SER A 365 -6.48 3.38 22.31
N LYS A 366 -6.31 2.19 21.73
CA LYS A 366 -4.96 1.65 21.48
C LYS A 366 -4.13 2.80 20.92
N ARG A 367 -3.18 3.28 21.73
CA ARG A 367 -2.27 4.35 21.32
C ARG A 367 -1.21 3.67 20.48
N VAL A 368 -1.03 4.20 19.28
CA VAL A 368 0.07 3.82 18.40
C VAL A 368 1.09 4.94 18.46
N GLU A 369 2.29 4.61 18.92
CA GLU A 369 3.33 5.60 19.17
C GLU A 369 4.47 5.51 18.13
N PHE A 370 4.73 6.64 17.49
CA PHE A 370 5.81 6.83 16.53
C PHE A 370 7.02 7.48 17.19
N ALA A 371 8.15 6.78 17.21
CA ALA A 371 9.45 7.35 17.57
C ALA A 371 10.07 8.03 16.35
N ILE A 372 10.17 9.36 16.40
CA ILE A 372 10.89 10.15 15.40
C ILE A 372 12.36 10.20 15.80
N LEU A 373 13.19 9.41 15.14
CA LEU A 373 14.62 9.30 15.41
C LEU A 373 15.32 10.43 14.64
N LEU A 374 15.82 11.43 15.36
CA LEU A 374 16.29 12.68 14.78
C LEU A 374 17.76 12.93 15.16
N PRO A 375 18.73 12.39 14.41
CA PRO A 375 20.13 12.79 14.54
C PRO A 375 20.30 14.24 14.06
N ILE A 376 20.95 15.07 14.87
CA ILE A 376 21.28 16.46 14.52
C ILE A 376 22.75 16.76 14.76
N THR A 377 23.33 17.62 13.92
CA THR A 377 24.70 18.11 14.07
C THR A 377 24.81 19.55 13.61
N SER A 378 25.69 20.33 14.25
CA SER A 378 26.08 21.68 13.82
C SER A 378 27.19 21.69 12.77
N ARG A 379 27.72 20.51 12.40
CA ARG A 379 28.87 20.35 11.53
C ARG A 379 28.45 20.17 10.07
N GLY A 380 29.29 20.63 9.14
CA GLY A 380 29.13 20.42 7.70
C GLY A 380 28.30 21.47 6.96
N SER A 381 27.67 22.42 7.66
CA SER A 381 27.08 23.63 7.07
C SER A 381 28.10 24.80 7.09
N LYS A 382 27.85 25.85 6.29
CA LYS A 382 28.67 27.07 6.31
C LYS A 382 28.50 27.83 7.62
N ASP A 383 27.28 27.84 8.16
CA ASP A 383 26.95 28.42 9.46
C ASP A 383 26.44 27.29 10.40
N PRO A 384 27.07 27.07 11.57
CA PRO A 384 26.60 26.08 12.54
C PRO A 384 25.16 26.28 13.01
N SER A 385 24.61 27.50 12.92
CA SER A 385 23.23 27.81 13.29
C SER A 385 22.19 27.33 12.28
N ASP A 386 22.60 26.94 11.07
CA ASP A 386 21.71 26.44 10.02
C ASP A 386 20.92 25.20 10.50
N CYS A 387 21.53 24.32 11.30
CA CYS A 387 20.84 23.13 11.82
C CYS A 387 19.67 23.47 12.75
N LEU A 388 19.76 24.56 13.53
CA LEU A 388 18.67 25.03 14.39
C LEU A 388 17.54 25.65 13.57
N SER A 389 17.86 26.34 12.47
CA SER A 389 16.88 26.88 11.52
C SER A 389 16.12 25.75 10.82
N ASN A 390 16.84 24.72 10.35
CA ASN A 390 16.26 23.53 9.76
C ASN A 390 15.35 22.81 10.76
N LEU A 391 15.84 22.58 11.99
CA LEU A 391 15.07 21.95 13.05
C LEU A 391 13.76 22.69 13.32
N ARG A 392 13.80 24.02 13.42
CA ARG A 392 12.60 24.84 13.61
C ARG A 392 11.59 24.65 12.47
N ARG A 393 12.08 24.59 11.24
CA ARG A 393 11.25 24.36 10.05
C ARG A 393 10.66 22.94 10.06
N PHE A 394 11.46 21.93 10.40
CA PHE A 394 11.02 20.55 10.56
C PHE A 394 9.91 20.44 11.62
N SER A 395 10.08 21.06 12.80
CA SER A 395 9.07 21.05 13.88
C SER A 395 7.71 21.54 13.42
N LYS A 396 7.67 22.64 12.66
CA LYS A 396 6.44 23.19 12.10
C LYS A 396 5.76 22.23 11.13
N PHE A 397 6.54 21.58 10.26
CA PHE A 397 5.99 20.60 9.34
C PHE A 397 5.56 19.32 10.04
N LEU A 398 6.30 18.84 11.04
CA LEU A 398 5.92 17.67 11.82
C LEU A 398 4.59 17.91 12.53
N LEU A 399 4.44 19.02 13.26
CA LEU A 399 3.18 19.37 13.93
C LEU A 399 2.04 19.54 12.93
N ARG A 400 2.27 20.27 11.84
CA ARG A 400 1.25 20.46 10.80
C ARG A 400 0.82 19.14 10.16
N THR A 401 1.75 18.25 9.82
CA THR A 401 1.40 17.02 9.09
C THR A 401 0.82 15.94 9.98
N THR A 402 1.15 15.95 11.28
CA THR A 402 0.64 15.00 12.27
C THR A 402 -0.57 15.51 13.05
N TRP A 403 -1.01 16.77 12.87
CA TRP A 403 -2.13 17.36 13.61
C TRP A 403 -3.37 16.47 13.53
N ARG A 404 -3.71 16.01 12.31
CA ARG A 404 -4.87 15.19 12.09
C ARG A 404 -4.70 13.83 12.76
N ASP A 405 -3.53 13.22 12.69
CA ASP A 405 -3.30 11.91 13.31
C ASP A 405 -3.37 11.94 14.83
N THR A 406 -2.90 13.04 15.43
CA THR A 406 -2.87 13.21 16.90
C THR A 406 -4.20 13.69 17.48
N GLN A 407 -5.08 14.29 16.67
CA GLN A 407 -6.36 14.86 17.10
C GLN A 407 -7.59 14.08 16.59
N ASP A 408 -7.53 13.48 15.40
CA ASP A 408 -8.65 12.78 14.75
C ASP A 408 -8.89 11.42 15.38
N ARG A 409 -9.94 11.34 16.21
CA ARG A 409 -10.37 10.11 16.90
C ARG A 409 -11.39 9.27 16.09
N SER A 410 -11.67 9.60 14.82
CA SER A 410 -12.69 8.90 14.03
C SER A 410 -12.39 7.41 13.79
N THR A 411 -11.12 7.01 13.88
CA THR A 411 -10.67 5.63 13.61
C THR A 411 -10.56 4.74 14.85
N GLY A 412 -10.86 5.24 16.04
CA GLY A 412 -10.69 4.49 17.31
C GLY A 412 -9.25 4.20 17.73
N ILE A 413 -8.27 4.56 16.88
CA ILE A 413 -6.83 4.47 17.12
C ILE A 413 -6.31 5.89 17.27
N ARG A 414 -5.50 6.12 18.30
CA ARG A 414 -4.86 7.42 18.52
C ARG A 414 -3.39 7.29 18.19
N PHE A 415 -2.91 8.20 17.36
CA PHE A 415 -1.49 8.29 17.07
C PHE A 415 -0.86 9.34 17.98
N ARG A 416 0.35 9.05 18.44
CA ARG A 416 1.21 10.00 19.13
C ARG A 416 2.61 9.83 18.56
N PHE A 417 3.41 10.89 18.63
CA PHE A 417 4.82 10.79 18.34
C PHE A 417 5.66 11.28 19.52
N VAL A 418 6.88 10.76 19.61
CA VAL A 418 7.91 11.19 20.56
C VAL A 418 9.19 11.43 19.76
N VAL A 419 9.86 12.56 19.97
CA VAL A 419 11.10 12.88 19.25
C VAL A 419 12.31 12.36 20.05
N TYR A 420 13.06 11.45 19.46
CA TYR A 420 14.33 10.95 19.97
C TYR A 420 15.46 11.76 19.34
N LEU A 421 15.85 12.83 20.00
CA LEU A 421 16.84 13.79 19.53
C LEU A 421 18.24 13.29 19.87
N ALA A 422 19.03 12.89 18.88
CA ALA A 422 20.41 12.46 19.10
C ALA A 422 21.43 13.53 18.71
N ILE A 423 22.35 13.78 19.62
CA ILE A 423 23.40 14.78 19.48
C ILE A 423 24.74 14.13 19.82
N ASP A 424 25.74 14.34 18.96
CA ASP A 424 27.12 13.94 19.28
C ASP A 424 27.62 14.71 20.51
N GLU A 425 28.17 14.00 21.49
CA GLU A 425 28.68 14.59 22.75
C GLU A 425 29.78 15.62 22.51
N SER A 426 30.51 15.48 21.41
CA SER A 426 31.55 16.42 20.98
C SER A 426 31.02 17.66 20.26
N ASP A 427 29.70 17.79 20.02
CA ASP A 427 29.07 18.94 19.36
C ASP A 427 28.86 20.11 20.35
N SER A 428 29.94 20.85 20.60
CA SER A 428 29.99 21.95 21.58
C SER A 428 29.11 23.16 21.23
N PHE A 429 28.61 23.24 19.99
CA PHE A 429 27.68 24.29 19.60
C PHE A 429 26.27 24.00 20.11
N LEU A 430 25.81 22.75 19.97
CA LEU A 430 24.49 22.29 20.42
C LEU A 430 24.46 22.01 21.93
N LEU A 431 25.57 21.51 22.47
CA LEU A 431 25.77 21.20 23.89
C LEU A 431 26.71 22.23 24.53
N SER A 432 26.18 23.11 25.40
CA SER A 432 27.02 24.11 26.09
C SER A 432 28.04 23.45 27.03
N ALA A 433 29.22 24.06 27.20
CA ALA A 433 30.21 23.66 28.22
C ALA A 433 29.57 23.64 29.61
N GLY A 434 29.47 22.47 30.24
CA GLY A 434 28.79 22.26 31.53
C GLY A 434 27.46 21.50 31.47
N GLY A 435 26.98 21.12 30.28
CA GLY A 435 25.93 20.09 30.12
C GLY A 435 24.49 20.49 30.41
N ASN A 436 24.22 21.73 30.86
CA ASN A 436 22.88 22.18 31.28
C ASN A 436 22.00 22.80 30.18
N CYS A 437 22.54 23.17 29.01
CA CYS A 437 21.76 23.77 27.92
C CYS A 437 21.88 22.95 26.62
N ASN A 438 20.74 22.44 26.13
CA ASN A 438 20.58 21.78 24.84
C ASN A 438 19.77 22.70 23.92
N LYS A 439 20.46 23.36 22.98
CA LYS A 439 19.81 24.32 22.07
C LYS A 439 18.79 23.67 21.14
N ALA A 440 19.05 22.44 20.69
CA ALA A 440 18.15 21.74 19.77
C ALA A 440 16.84 21.32 20.47
N GLU A 441 16.92 20.79 21.68
CA GLU A 441 15.73 20.49 22.47
C GLU A 441 14.94 21.76 22.82
N GLN A 442 15.62 22.87 23.12
CA GLN A 442 14.95 24.15 23.34
C GLN A 442 14.15 24.60 22.11
N VAL A 443 14.72 24.50 20.90
CA VAL A 443 14.00 24.81 19.66
C VAL A 443 12.73 23.95 19.49
N LEU A 444 12.81 22.65 19.78
CA LEU A 444 11.63 21.77 19.72
C LEU A 444 10.53 22.22 20.70
N ARG A 445 10.92 22.55 21.94
CA ARG A 445 9.98 23.02 22.99
C ARG A 445 9.36 24.37 22.65
N ASP A 446 10.14 25.31 22.13
CA ASP A 446 9.67 26.64 21.70
C ASP A 446 8.63 26.54 20.57
N GLU A 447 8.76 25.54 19.68
CA GLU A 447 7.80 25.26 18.61
C GLU A 447 6.61 24.41 19.06
N GLY A 448 6.53 24.00 20.34
CA GLY A 448 5.41 23.27 20.92
C GLY A 448 5.55 21.74 20.93
N ILE A 449 6.75 21.20 20.72
CA ILE A 449 7.05 19.76 20.85
C ILE A 449 7.68 19.50 22.22
N PHE A 450 6.89 18.96 23.15
CA PHE A 450 7.32 18.72 24.53
C PHE A 450 7.77 17.29 24.82
N ASP A 451 7.29 16.32 24.03
CA ASP A 451 7.63 14.89 24.11
C ASP A 451 8.96 14.64 23.41
N VAL A 452 10.06 15.02 24.06
CA VAL A 452 11.42 14.89 23.54
C VAL A 452 12.28 14.07 24.49
N VAL A 453 13.01 13.09 23.93
CA VAL A 453 14.03 12.29 24.60
C VAL A 453 15.37 12.61 23.96
N THR A 454 16.27 13.28 24.70
CA THR A 454 17.61 13.59 24.22
C THR A 454 18.58 12.45 24.50
N ILE A 455 19.30 12.01 23.47
CA ILE A 455 20.35 10.99 23.53
C ILE A 455 21.69 11.65 23.20
N ARG A 456 22.69 11.44 24.06
CA ARG A 456 24.07 11.86 23.79
C ARG A 456 24.84 10.69 23.20
N CYS A 457 25.37 10.88 22.01
CA CYS A 457 26.10 9.86 21.27
C CYS A 457 27.60 10.14 21.33
N ASN A 458 28.41 9.12 21.58
CA ASN A 458 29.87 9.22 21.55
C ASN A 458 30.43 8.41 20.37
N HIS A 459 30.18 8.89 19.16
CA HIS A 459 30.66 8.29 17.92
C HIS A 459 31.55 9.25 17.14
N PRO A 460 32.45 8.74 16.28
CA PRO A 460 33.20 9.60 15.38
C PRO A 460 32.26 10.36 14.43
N PRO A 461 32.60 11.59 14.00
CA PRO A 461 31.77 12.37 13.10
C PRO A 461 31.41 11.60 11.82
N GLY A 462 30.15 11.64 11.44
CA GLY A 462 29.66 11.02 10.20
C GLY A 462 29.28 9.55 10.31
N HIS A 463 29.17 8.98 11.51
CA HIS A 463 28.64 7.63 11.76
C HIS A 463 27.11 7.64 12.04
N VAL A 464 26.33 8.18 11.10
CA VAL A 464 24.87 8.39 11.27
C VAL A 464 24.12 7.09 11.55
N CYS A 465 24.49 5.97 10.93
CA CYS A 465 23.82 4.68 11.15
C CYS A 465 24.06 4.14 12.58
N LYS A 466 25.19 4.46 13.23
CA LYS A 466 25.41 4.14 14.65
C LYS A 466 24.48 4.94 15.55
N ILE A 467 24.34 6.23 15.26
CA ILE A 467 23.39 7.10 15.97
C ILE A 467 21.96 6.58 15.78
N TRP A 468 21.60 6.18 14.56
CA TRP A 468 20.30 5.59 14.26
C TRP A 468 20.05 4.32 15.08
N ARG A 469 21.02 3.40 15.18
CA ARG A 469 20.93 2.22 16.03
C ARG A 469 20.67 2.59 17.49
N ASP A 470 21.42 3.54 18.06
CA ASP A 470 21.25 3.93 19.46
C ASP A 470 19.87 4.57 19.72
N CYS A 471 19.39 5.43 18.82
CA CYS A 471 18.05 5.99 18.87
C CYS A 471 16.97 4.91 18.80
N ALA A 472 17.08 4.00 17.83
CA ALA A 472 16.11 2.94 17.61
C ALA A 472 16.07 1.99 18.81
N ARG A 473 17.23 1.61 19.37
CA ARG A 473 17.35 0.76 20.54
C ARG A 473 16.71 1.43 21.78
N LYS A 474 16.94 2.73 21.98
CA LYS A 474 16.30 3.48 23.08
C LYS A 474 14.78 3.55 22.91
N ALA A 475 14.30 3.85 21.70
CA ALA A 475 12.87 3.88 21.40
C ALA A 475 12.21 2.50 21.57
N TRP A 476 12.91 1.42 21.21
CA TRP A 476 12.45 0.05 21.41
C TRP A 476 12.31 -0.32 22.89
N ILE A 477 13.29 0.05 23.72
CA ILE A 477 13.25 -0.11 25.19
C ILE A 477 12.10 0.69 25.80
N ASP A 478 11.82 1.89 25.27
CA ASP A 478 10.72 2.76 25.72
C ASP A 478 9.34 2.34 25.21
N GLU A 479 9.25 1.17 24.59
CA GLU A 479 8.01 0.57 24.10
C GLU A 479 7.28 1.32 23.00
N ARG A 480 8.02 2.03 22.14
CA ARG A 480 7.44 2.67 20.95
C ARG A 480 7.14 1.63 19.85
N ASP A 481 6.02 1.84 19.15
CA ASP A 481 5.54 0.91 18.13
C ASP A 481 6.29 1.08 16.81
N TYR A 482 6.50 2.30 16.36
CA TYR A 482 7.12 2.60 15.07
C TYR A 482 8.40 3.40 15.23
N MET A 483 9.41 3.08 14.43
CA MET A 483 10.68 3.79 14.35
C MET A 483 10.77 4.48 13.00
N VAL A 484 10.93 5.80 13.02
CA VAL A 484 11.01 6.64 11.81
C VAL A 484 12.28 7.46 11.88
N LEU A 485 13.27 7.14 11.05
CA LEU A 485 14.44 8.00 10.90
C LEU A 485 14.05 9.25 10.11
N MET A 486 14.47 10.43 10.57
CA MET A 486 14.28 11.70 9.86
C MET A 486 15.54 12.55 9.97
N GLY A 487 15.86 13.30 8.92
CA GLY A 487 16.84 14.39 8.98
C GLY A 487 16.20 15.69 9.46
N ASP A 488 16.98 16.59 10.07
CA ASP A 488 16.51 17.91 10.51
C ASP A 488 16.08 18.83 9.36
N ASP A 489 16.47 18.50 8.14
CA ASP A 489 16.20 19.24 6.91
C ASP A 489 15.12 18.60 6.03
N VAL A 490 14.45 17.56 6.53
CA VAL A 490 13.32 16.93 5.85
C VAL A 490 12.10 17.85 5.92
N VAL A 491 11.40 17.99 4.79
CA VAL A 491 10.10 18.66 4.71
C VAL A 491 9.03 17.60 4.47
N LEU A 492 8.18 17.39 5.47
CA LEU A 492 6.96 16.57 5.36
C LEU A 492 5.88 17.40 4.65
N GLN A 493 5.31 16.87 3.57
CA GLN A 493 4.38 17.63 2.71
C GLN A 493 2.90 17.29 2.96
N ASP A 494 2.60 16.04 3.31
CA ASP A 494 1.23 15.54 3.38
C ASP A 494 0.79 15.27 4.82
N GLU A 495 -0.46 15.65 5.15
CA GLU A 495 -1.07 15.38 6.45
C GLU A 495 -1.56 13.93 6.55
N GLY A 496 -1.60 13.37 7.76
CA GLY A 496 -2.17 12.05 7.98
C GLY A 496 -1.22 10.88 7.67
N TRP A 497 0.08 11.12 7.60
CA TRP A 497 1.03 10.09 7.20
C TRP A 497 1.17 8.98 8.26
N MET A 498 0.96 9.25 9.56
CA MET A 498 1.09 8.20 10.59
C MET A 498 -0.01 7.15 10.45
N ARG A 499 -1.25 7.58 10.23
CA ARG A 499 -2.36 6.65 9.96
C ARG A 499 -2.17 5.91 8.65
N SER A 500 -1.66 6.58 7.61
CA SER A 500 -1.40 5.94 6.32
C SER A 500 -0.29 4.90 6.42
N ALA A 501 0.79 5.18 7.15
CA ALA A 501 1.84 4.20 7.42
C ALA A 501 1.29 2.99 8.19
N HIS A 502 0.53 3.24 9.27
CA HIS A 502 -0.09 2.16 10.05
C HIS A 502 -1.06 1.31 9.21
N ALA A 503 -1.83 1.93 8.32
CA ALA A 503 -2.73 1.22 7.40
C ALA A 503 -1.95 0.32 6.43
N GLN A 504 -0.81 0.78 5.89
CA GLN A 504 0.05 -0.04 5.03
C GLN A 504 0.58 -1.28 5.76
N PHE A 505 0.99 -1.14 7.02
CA PHE A 505 1.40 -2.29 7.83
C PHE A 505 0.28 -3.30 8.08
N ARG A 506 -0.97 -2.84 8.22
CA ARG A 506 -2.14 -3.74 8.33
C ARG A 506 -2.43 -4.45 7.01
N GLU A 507 -2.42 -3.71 5.91
CA GLU A 507 -2.65 -4.26 4.58
C GLU A 507 -1.61 -5.34 4.23
N MET A 508 -0.33 -5.11 4.54
CA MET A 508 0.73 -6.11 4.38
C MET A 508 0.52 -7.33 5.27
N ALA A 509 0.13 -7.13 6.54
CA ALA A 509 -0.15 -8.22 7.46
C ALA A 509 -1.31 -9.12 6.98
N GLU A 510 -2.40 -8.50 6.52
CA GLU A 510 -3.57 -9.19 5.98
C GLU A 510 -3.27 -9.91 4.67
N THR A 511 -2.57 -9.24 3.74
CA THR A 511 -2.31 -9.77 2.39
C THR A 511 -1.25 -10.88 2.38
N SER A 512 -0.16 -10.68 3.13
CA SER A 512 0.95 -11.63 3.18
C SER A 512 0.83 -12.66 4.31
N GLY A 513 -0.20 -12.56 5.16
CA GLY A 513 -0.42 -13.46 6.29
C GLY A 513 0.67 -13.38 7.37
N VAL A 514 1.33 -12.22 7.49
CA VAL A 514 2.41 -11.98 8.46
C VAL A 514 1.91 -11.23 9.71
N PRO A 515 2.62 -11.28 10.85
CA PRO A 515 2.25 -10.51 12.02
C PRO A 515 2.19 -9.00 11.73
N LEU A 516 1.27 -8.28 12.39
CA LEU A 516 1.20 -6.82 12.30
C LEU A 516 2.56 -6.19 12.62
N GLY A 517 3.03 -5.31 11.73
CA GLY A 517 4.31 -4.64 11.85
C GLY A 517 5.50 -5.38 11.23
N PHE A 518 5.33 -6.61 10.74
CA PHE A 518 6.35 -7.27 9.93
C PHE A 518 6.40 -6.59 8.55
N GLY A 519 7.41 -5.74 8.32
CA GLY A 519 7.55 -5.02 7.05
C GLY A 519 8.33 -3.72 7.15
N CYS A 520 8.33 -2.99 6.04
CA CYS A 520 8.93 -1.68 5.90
C CYS A 520 8.05 -0.78 5.03
N VAL A 521 7.81 0.46 5.47
CA VAL A 521 7.08 1.47 4.69
C VAL A 521 7.97 2.69 4.48
N ALA A 522 8.25 3.08 3.24
CA ALA A 522 9.11 4.22 2.92
C ALA A 522 8.34 5.40 2.32
N PHE A 523 8.78 6.62 2.59
CA PHE A 523 8.17 7.83 2.02
C PHE A 523 8.44 7.96 0.53
N THR A 524 7.54 8.65 -0.17
CA THR A 524 7.78 9.09 -1.55
C THR A 524 8.65 10.34 -1.53
N ASP A 525 9.95 10.19 -1.82
CA ASP A 525 10.87 11.33 -1.88
C ASP A 525 10.76 12.05 -3.25
N THR A 526 10.33 13.30 -3.20
CA THR A 526 10.20 14.16 -4.38
C THR A 526 11.54 14.73 -4.86
N SER A 527 12.57 14.74 -4.00
CA SER A 527 13.95 15.08 -4.36
C SER A 527 14.67 13.90 -5.02
N PHE A 528 14.33 12.66 -4.65
CA PHE A 528 14.88 11.41 -5.22
C PHE A 528 13.79 10.41 -5.65
N PRO A 529 13.07 10.69 -6.76
CA PRO A 529 11.98 9.84 -7.21
C PRO A 529 12.39 8.36 -7.39
N GLY A 530 11.59 7.45 -6.83
CA GLY A 530 11.79 6.00 -6.93
C GLY A 530 12.83 5.43 -5.95
N MET A 531 13.40 6.24 -5.07
CA MET A 531 14.21 5.75 -3.95
C MET A 531 13.33 5.54 -2.70
N PRO A 532 13.42 4.38 -2.02
CA PRO A 532 12.81 4.23 -0.71
C PRO A 532 13.64 5.02 0.29
N THR A 533 13.14 6.16 0.74
CA THR A 533 13.85 7.06 1.66
C THR A 533 13.13 7.11 3.01
N PHE A 534 13.91 7.15 4.09
CA PHE A 534 13.42 7.20 5.48
C PHE A 534 12.39 6.09 5.79
N PRO A 535 12.80 4.81 5.69
CA PRO A 535 11.91 3.70 5.99
C PRO A 535 11.40 3.75 7.43
N ILE A 536 10.11 3.52 7.56
CA ILE A 536 9.40 3.27 8.81
C ILE A 536 9.43 1.77 9.04
N VAL A 537 9.92 1.36 10.21
CA VAL A 537 9.86 -0.03 10.69
C VAL A 537 9.09 -0.10 12.00
N HIS A 538 8.45 -1.24 12.25
CA HIS A 538 7.75 -1.48 13.51
C HIS A 538 8.69 -2.10 14.55
N ARG A 539 8.29 -2.06 15.81
CA ARG A 539 8.87 -2.82 16.94
C ARG A 539 9.06 -4.31 16.63
N THR A 540 8.24 -4.88 15.76
CA THR A 540 8.41 -6.28 15.29
C THR A 540 9.78 -6.48 14.65
N HIS A 541 10.27 -5.52 13.86
CA HIS A 541 11.63 -5.55 13.31
C HIS A 541 12.68 -5.59 14.43
N MET A 542 12.57 -4.67 15.39
CA MET A 542 13.49 -4.59 16.51
C MET A 542 13.49 -5.89 17.35
N ASN A 543 12.33 -6.53 17.51
CA ASN A 543 12.23 -7.82 18.20
C ASN A 543 12.86 -8.98 17.43
N ILE A 544 12.87 -8.94 16.09
CA ILE A 544 13.51 -9.95 15.24
C ILE A 544 15.04 -9.84 15.35
N PHE A 545 15.55 -8.61 15.37
CA PHE A 545 16.98 -8.30 15.34
C PHE A 545 17.53 -7.84 16.69
N GLU A 546 16.88 -8.21 17.79
CA GLU A 546 17.34 -7.99 19.17
C GLU A 546 17.74 -6.54 19.50
N GLY A 547 16.99 -5.57 18.97
CA GLY A 547 17.21 -4.15 19.18
C GLY A 547 18.08 -3.46 18.13
N GLU A 548 18.53 -4.18 17.11
CA GLU A 548 19.28 -3.62 15.99
C GLU A 548 18.37 -3.26 14.81
N VAL A 549 18.42 -2.00 14.36
CA VAL A 549 17.62 -1.53 13.21
C VAL A 549 18.32 -1.77 11.86
N VAL A 550 19.66 -1.71 11.85
CA VAL A 550 20.47 -2.03 10.66
C VAL A 550 21.83 -2.59 11.11
N PRO A 551 22.42 -3.54 10.36
CA PRO A 551 23.74 -4.12 10.64
C PRO A 551 24.88 -3.10 10.85
N ASP A 552 25.91 -3.53 11.58
CA ASP A 552 27.02 -2.65 11.98
C ASP A 552 27.90 -2.15 10.82
N ILE A 553 27.88 -2.85 9.68
CA ILE A 553 28.64 -2.48 8.48
C ILE A 553 28.20 -1.14 7.89
N PHE A 554 26.97 -0.71 8.17
CA PHE A 554 26.42 0.55 7.69
C PHE A 554 26.97 1.71 8.54
N VAL A 555 27.64 2.65 7.87
CA VAL A 555 28.26 3.82 8.50
C VAL A 555 27.37 5.05 8.38
N ASN A 556 27.03 5.48 7.16
CA ASN A 556 26.15 6.64 6.91
C ASN A 556 25.33 6.59 5.63
N GLN A 557 25.30 5.44 4.95
CA GLN A 557 24.53 5.17 3.74
C GLN A 557 24.02 3.72 3.79
N ASP A 558 23.20 3.36 2.80
CA ASP A 558 22.74 2.00 2.49
C ASP A 558 21.79 1.32 3.50
N GLY A 559 21.56 1.89 4.68
CA GLY A 559 20.57 1.37 5.64
C GLY A 559 19.12 1.42 5.11
N ASP A 560 18.74 2.52 4.44
CA ASP A 560 17.42 2.68 3.83
C ASP A 560 17.12 1.60 2.77
N PRO A 561 17.95 1.42 1.71
CA PRO A 561 17.72 0.38 0.73
C PRO A 561 17.86 -1.03 1.32
N PHE A 562 18.69 -1.24 2.35
CA PHE A 562 18.78 -2.54 3.03
C PHE A 562 17.44 -2.98 3.62
N LEU A 563 16.80 -2.13 4.43
CA LEU A 563 15.51 -2.45 5.04
C LEU A 563 14.42 -2.73 4.01
N PHE A 564 14.37 -1.92 2.96
CA PHE A 564 13.40 -2.10 1.89
C PHE A 564 13.61 -3.43 1.16
N GLN A 565 14.86 -3.79 0.83
CA GLN A 565 15.16 -5.04 0.11
C GLN A 565 14.97 -6.28 0.99
N LEU A 566 15.20 -6.18 2.30
CA LEU A 566 14.92 -7.26 3.24
C LEU A 566 13.45 -7.65 3.20
N TYR A 567 12.54 -6.70 3.45
CA TYR A 567 11.11 -7.01 3.57
C TYR A 567 10.41 -7.23 2.22
N ARG A 568 10.99 -6.76 1.12
CA ARG A 568 10.54 -7.07 -0.24
C ARG A 568 10.47 -8.58 -0.49
N ARG A 569 11.29 -9.38 0.18
CA ARG A 569 11.31 -10.86 0.07
C ARG A 569 10.05 -11.54 0.59
N TRP A 570 9.12 -10.83 1.24
CA TRP A 570 7.79 -11.32 1.62
C TRP A 570 6.65 -10.44 1.09
N GLY A 571 6.95 -9.56 0.12
CA GLY A 571 5.98 -8.55 -0.33
C GLY A 571 5.62 -7.53 0.74
N CYS A 572 6.41 -7.43 1.80
CA CYS A 572 6.15 -6.59 2.98
C CYS A 572 6.98 -5.28 2.95
N ALA A 573 7.29 -4.77 1.76
CA ALA A 573 7.95 -3.49 1.55
C ALA A 573 7.08 -2.61 0.64
N SER A 574 6.70 -1.43 1.11
CA SER A 574 5.82 -0.52 0.39
C SER A 574 6.36 0.91 0.39
N MET A 575 6.18 1.61 -0.73
CA MET A 575 6.28 3.08 -0.76
C MET A 575 4.87 3.64 -0.76
N PHE A 576 4.54 4.45 0.24
CA PHE A 576 3.22 5.05 0.38
C PHE A 576 3.16 6.49 -0.15
N SER A 577 1.94 6.98 -0.35
CA SER A 577 1.65 8.24 -1.03
C SER A 577 2.11 9.50 -0.29
N SER A 578 2.48 9.40 0.99
CA SER A 578 2.96 10.56 1.75
C SER A 578 4.34 10.99 1.25
N ARG A 579 4.44 12.26 0.88
CA ARG A 579 5.62 12.83 0.24
C ARG A 579 6.50 13.57 1.22
N ILE A 580 7.78 13.51 0.90
CA ILE A 580 8.82 14.31 1.54
C ILE A 580 9.67 15.00 0.47
N SER A 581 10.40 16.01 0.90
CA SER A 581 11.53 16.55 0.15
C SER A 581 12.69 16.80 1.08
N ASN A 582 13.90 16.50 0.62
CA ASN A 582 15.13 16.76 1.35
C ASN A 582 16.00 17.79 0.59
N SER A 583 16.61 18.73 1.33
CA SER A 583 17.54 19.75 0.83
C SER A 583 19.03 19.37 0.97
N VAL A 584 19.43 18.51 1.92
CA VAL A 584 20.83 18.09 2.15
C VAL A 584 20.91 16.55 2.17
N GLY A 585 21.58 15.98 1.16
CA GLY A 585 21.75 14.52 1.07
C GLY A 585 21.81 13.95 -0.35
N GLY A 586 21.48 14.76 -1.35
CA GLY A 586 21.49 14.38 -2.77
C GLY A 586 22.84 14.28 -3.48
N GLU A 587 22.82 14.51 -4.79
CA GLU A 587 24.03 14.74 -5.60
C GLU A 587 24.80 16.03 -5.21
N GLY A 588 24.26 16.83 -4.27
CA GLY A 588 24.88 18.03 -3.70
C GLY A 588 25.89 17.75 -2.57
N ALA A 589 26.33 18.82 -1.90
CA ALA A 589 27.28 18.74 -0.78
C ALA A 589 26.63 18.05 0.44
N ALA A 590 27.12 16.87 0.80
CA ALA A 590 26.70 16.15 2.00
C ALA A 590 27.43 16.70 3.24
N ARG A 591 26.79 16.64 4.43
CA ARG A 591 27.41 17.06 5.70
C ARG A 591 28.66 16.26 6.06
N TYR A 592 28.71 15.01 5.59
CA TYR A 592 29.80 14.06 5.79
C TYR A 592 30.20 13.40 4.47
N ARG A 593 31.43 12.85 4.41
CA ARG A 593 31.85 11.99 3.31
C ARG A 593 30.95 10.75 3.28
N LYS A 594 30.36 10.43 2.12
CA LYS A 594 29.53 9.24 1.93
C LYS A 594 30.41 7.98 2.02
N HIS A 595 30.05 7.07 2.91
CA HIS A 595 30.69 5.76 3.08
C HIS A 595 29.67 4.68 2.73
N GLN A 596 29.85 4.05 1.57
CA GLN A 596 29.02 2.94 1.13
C GLN A 596 29.47 1.64 1.80
N ALA A 597 28.51 0.82 2.23
CA ALA A 597 28.79 -0.54 2.67
C ALA A 597 29.11 -1.39 1.45
N LEU A 598 30.29 -2.00 1.43
CA LEU A 598 30.66 -2.91 0.35
C LEU A 598 29.91 -4.24 0.53
N ASP A 599 29.38 -4.75 -0.58
CA ASP A 599 28.85 -6.11 -0.68
C ASP A 599 27.69 -6.48 0.27
N TRP A 600 27.00 -5.49 0.87
CA TRP A 600 25.88 -5.75 1.78
C TRP A 600 24.71 -6.50 1.11
N THR A 601 24.57 -6.40 -0.21
CA THR A 601 23.52 -7.08 -1.00
C THR A 601 23.67 -8.61 -1.07
N PHE A 602 24.79 -9.14 -0.58
CA PHE A 602 25.08 -10.57 -0.56
C PHE A 602 24.86 -11.13 0.86
N ASP A 603 25.93 -11.55 1.54
CA ASP A 603 25.88 -12.28 2.81
C ASP A 603 25.09 -11.54 3.89
N THR A 604 25.27 -10.22 4.02
CA THR A 604 24.58 -9.42 5.05
C THR A 604 23.05 -9.44 4.86
N LEU A 605 22.58 -9.32 3.62
CA LEU A 605 21.15 -9.36 3.31
C LEU A 605 20.58 -10.78 3.47
N ASP A 606 21.32 -11.80 3.04
CA ASP A 606 20.90 -13.20 3.14
C ASP A 606 20.89 -13.71 4.60
N GLU A 607 21.83 -13.26 5.44
CA GLU A 607 21.83 -13.53 6.88
C GLU A 607 20.62 -12.89 7.56
N ALA A 608 20.36 -11.59 7.30
CA ALA A 608 19.19 -10.90 7.84
C ALA A 608 17.87 -11.55 7.37
N THR A 609 17.83 -12.02 6.12
CA THR A 609 16.69 -12.77 5.57
C THR A 609 16.48 -14.07 6.36
N SER A 610 17.56 -14.81 6.61
CA SER A 610 17.51 -16.09 7.33
C SER A 610 17.01 -15.93 8.76
N ILE A 611 17.47 -14.88 9.46
CA ILE A 611 17.00 -14.53 10.81
C ILE A 611 15.48 -14.26 10.81
N ALA A 612 15.00 -13.44 9.88
CA ALA A 612 13.58 -13.14 9.75
C ALA A 612 12.73 -14.37 9.39
N GLU A 613 13.22 -15.26 8.50
CA GLU A 613 12.54 -16.53 8.18
C GLU A 613 12.40 -17.45 9.39
N VAL A 614 13.45 -17.60 10.20
CA VAL A 614 13.40 -18.39 11.44
C VAL A 614 12.35 -17.79 12.38
N ARG A 615 12.35 -16.46 12.54
CA ARG A 615 11.43 -15.81 13.46
C ARG A 615 9.96 -15.87 13.04
N LEU A 616 9.68 -15.81 11.73
CA LEU A 616 8.32 -16.03 11.22
C LEU A 616 7.82 -17.46 11.51
N ARG A 617 8.70 -18.46 11.37
CA ARG A 617 8.37 -19.86 11.68
C ARG A 617 8.07 -20.05 13.17
N ASP A 618 8.85 -19.44 14.06
CA ASP A 618 8.59 -19.47 15.51
C ASP A 618 7.22 -18.89 15.87
N LEU A 619 6.75 -17.90 15.11
CA LEU A 619 5.43 -17.28 15.28
C LEU A 619 4.29 -18.07 14.60
N SER A 620 4.56 -19.29 14.13
CA SER A 620 3.60 -20.15 13.41
C SER A 620 2.98 -19.49 12.17
N CYS A 621 3.73 -18.60 11.52
CA CYS A 621 3.31 -17.92 10.28
C CYS A 621 3.77 -18.72 9.05
N SER A 622 2.88 -18.89 8.07
CA SER A 622 3.12 -19.66 6.84
C SER A 622 3.54 -18.80 5.64
N ALA A 623 3.99 -17.56 5.85
CA ALA A 623 4.35 -16.66 4.76
C ALA A 623 5.56 -17.18 3.98
N GLU A 624 5.37 -17.44 2.69
CA GLU A 624 6.43 -17.94 1.81
C GLU A 624 7.35 -16.81 1.32
N ARG A 625 8.65 -17.12 1.22
CA ARG A 625 9.62 -16.19 0.63
C ARG A 625 9.39 -16.07 -0.88
N LEU A 626 9.26 -14.83 -1.35
CA LEU A 626 9.21 -14.48 -2.76
C LEU A 626 10.60 -14.58 -3.38
N ILE A 627 10.67 -15.04 -4.64
CA ILE A 627 11.88 -14.88 -5.44
C ILE A 627 12.03 -13.43 -5.83
N THR A 628 13.23 -12.89 -5.66
CA THR A 628 13.56 -11.54 -6.13
C THR A 628 14.25 -11.60 -7.49
N LEU A 629 13.67 -10.92 -8.48
CA LEU A 629 14.17 -10.84 -9.85
C LEU A 629 14.14 -9.39 -10.33
N ASP A 630 15.29 -8.78 -10.59
CA ASP A 630 15.34 -7.42 -11.14
C ASP A 630 15.56 -7.45 -12.66
N VAL A 631 14.85 -6.59 -13.39
CA VAL A 631 15.01 -6.44 -14.84
C VAL A 631 15.90 -5.24 -15.11
N VAL A 632 17.08 -5.46 -15.68
CA VAL A 632 18.03 -4.39 -16.04
C VAL A 632 17.93 -4.08 -17.53
N ILE A 633 17.64 -2.82 -17.84
CA ILE A 633 17.42 -2.31 -19.20
C ILE A 633 18.46 -1.21 -19.48
N PRO A 634 19.59 -1.53 -20.17
CA PRO A 634 20.49 -0.52 -20.68
C PRO A 634 19.80 0.20 -21.85
N CYS A 635 19.41 1.46 -21.63
CA CYS A 635 18.61 2.23 -22.55
C CYS A 635 19.43 3.31 -23.27
N TYR A 636 19.46 3.22 -24.60
CA TYR A 636 20.20 4.15 -25.46
C TYR A 636 19.28 5.15 -26.15
N ARG A 637 18.10 4.67 -26.58
CA ARG A 637 17.21 5.42 -27.47
C ARG A 637 16.08 6.10 -26.71
N VAL A 638 15.72 5.58 -25.53
CA VAL A 638 14.54 5.98 -24.75
C VAL A 638 13.27 5.89 -25.61
N ASP A 639 13.05 4.72 -26.21
CA ASP A 639 11.85 4.42 -26.99
C ASP A 639 10.69 4.11 -26.04
N LEU A 640 9.81 5.09 -25.83
CA LEU A 640 8.72 4.99 -24.85
C LEU A 640 7.70 3.87 -25.15
N PRO A 641 7.25 3.64 -26.41
CA PRO A 641 6.44 2.48 -26.75
C PRO A 641 7.06 1.15 -26.31
N ILE A 642 8.34 0.91 -26.64
CA ILE A 642 9.02 -0.35 -26.30
C ILE A 642 9.20 -0.49 -24.79
N LEU A 643 9.68 0.56 -24.13
CA LEU A 643 9.84 0.59 -22.67
C LEU A 643 8.49 0.37 -21.97
N SER A 644 7.40 0.93 -22.50
CA SER A 644 6.06 0.71 -21.95
C SER A 644 5.63 -0.76 -22.04
N THR A 645 6.04 -1.49 -23.09
CA THR A 645 5.77 -2.93 -23.18
C THR A 645 6.56 -3.70 -22.11
N ILE A 646 7.85 -3.42 -21.95
CA ILE A 646 8.67 -4.09 -20.93
C ILE A 646 8.15 -3.79 -19.51
N LEU A 647 7.85 -2.52 -19.23
CA LEU A 647 7.33 -2.06 -17.94
C LEU A 647 5.89 -2.52 -17.65
N SER A 648 5.20 -3.15 -18.61
CA SER A 648 3.86 -3.73 -18.44
C SER A 648 3.88 -5.20 -18.03
N LEU A 649 5.06 -5.84 -18.05
CA LEU A 649 5.24 -7.22 -17.62
C LEU A 649 4.83 -7.39 -16.15
N LYS A 650 4.08 -8.46 -15.86
CA LYS A 650 3.60 -8.77 -14.51
C LYS A 650 4.26 -10.04 -13.97
N PRO A 651 4.90 -10.00 -12.78
CA PRO A 651 5.38 -11.21 -12.12
C PRO A 651 4.20 -12.07 -11.63
N SER A 652 4.49 -13.28 -11.17
CA SER A 652 3.52 -14.07 -10.41
C SER A 652 3.40 -13.53 -8.96
N ALA A 653 2.43 -14.03 -8.19
CA ALA A 653 2.29 -13.70 -6.78
C ALA A 653 3.49 -14.16 -5.92
N SER A 654 4.29 -15.12 -6.41
CA SER A 654 5.44 -15.68 -5.70
C SER A 654 6.78 -15.06 -6.10
N CYS A 655 6.77 -13.98 -6.89
CA CYS A 655 7.97 -13.29 -7.36
C CYS A 655 7.83 -11.77 -7.23
N SER A 656 8.88 -11.11 -6.73
CA SER A 656 8.98 -9.67 -6.63
C SER A 656 9.96 -9.12 -7.66
N VAL A 657 9.53 -8.14 -8.46
CA VAL A 657 10.31 -7.58 -9.57
C VAL A 657 10.50 -6.08 -9.45
N MET A 658 11.71 -5.60 -9.76
CA MET A 658 12.00 -4.18 -10.01
C MET A 658 12.60 -3.99 -11.39
N PHE A 659 12.21 -2.93 -12.07
CA PHE A 659 12.76 -2.51 -13.35
C PHE A 659 13.80 -1.43 -13.14
N ILE A 660 15.03 -1.67 -13.59
CA ILE A 660 16.17 -0.77 -13.47
C ILE A 660 16.54 -0.32 -14.87
N ILE A 661 16.18 0.92 -15.21
CA ILE A 661 16.49 1.56 -16.49
C ILE A 661 17.75 2.40 -16.32
N ILE A 662 18.80 2.04 -17.06
CA ILE A 662 20.05 2.81 -17.12
C ILE A 662 20.09 3.54 -18.45
N ILE A 663 19.80 4.84 -18.44
CA ILE A 663 19.91 5.71 -19.61
C ILE A 663 21.38 5.99 -19.87
N ASP A 664 21.92 5.37 -20.92
CA ASP A 664 23.33 5.50 -21.28
C ASP A 664 23.62 6.86 -21.93
N ASN A 665 22.74 7.34 -22.80
CA ASN A 665 22.89 8.64 -23.44
C ASN A 665 22.07 9.74 -22.71
N PRO A 666 22.72 10.65 -21.95
CA PRO A 666 22.02 11.74 -21.27
C PRO A 666 21.38 12.77 -22.21
N GLU A 667 21.70 12.76 -23.50
CA GLU A 667 21.20 13.71 -24.49
C GLU A 667 19.85 13.30 -25.11
N SER A 668 19.25 12.19 -24.69
CA SER A 668 17.97 11.76 -25.24
C SER A 668 16.83 12.77 -24.94
N PRO A 669 16.02 13.19 -25.93
CA PRO A 669 14.96 14.17 -25.72
C PRO A 669 13.77 13.63 -24.91
N TYR A 670 13.65 12.32 -24.74
CA TYR A 670 12.50 11.67 -24.10
C TYR A 670 12.71 11.33 -22.61
N ILE A 671 13.85 11.73 -22.03
CA ILE A 671 14.18 11.44 -20.61
C ILE A 671 13.13 12.03 -19.66
N PHE A 672 12.75 13.29 -19.88
CA PHE A 672 11.76 13.97 -19.04
C PHE A 672 10.39 13.27 -19.08
N GLU A 673 9.96 12.84 -20.26
CA GLU A 673 8.69 12.13 -20.44
C GLU A 673 8.72 10.75 -19.76
N LEU A 674 9.84 10.02 -19.87
CA LEU A 674 10.03 8.75 -19.17
C LEU A 674 9.95 8.93 -17.64
N GLN A 675 10.66 9.93 -17.10
CA GLN A 675 10.65 10.22 -15.66
C GLN A 675 9.25 10.63 -15.19
N SER A 676 8.60 11.55 -15.90
CA SER A 676 7.24 11.98 -15.58
C SER A 676 6.25 10.81 -15.55
N ARG A 677 6.40 9.85 -16.46
CA ARG A 677 5.47 8.72 -16.60
C ARG A 677 5.73 7.58 -15.62
N TYR A 678 6.97 7.36 -15.19
CA TYR A 678 7.32 6.14 -14.44
C TYR A 678 8.13 6.36 -13.17
N SER A 679 8.71 7.53 -12.90
CA SER A 679 9.52 7.74 -11.68
C SER A 679 8.73 7.66 -10.37
N HIS A 680 7.40 7.74 -10.43
CA HIS A 680 6.51 7.57 -9.27
C HIS A 680 6.19 6.10 -8.98
N ARG A 681 6.50 5.17 -9.90
CA ARG A 681 6.26 3.74 -9.70
C ARG A 681 7.30 3.18 -8.72
N PRO A 682 6.89 2.48 -7.65
CA PRO A 682 7.81 1.94 -6.65
C PRO A 682 8.67 0.79 -7.21
N ASP A 683 8.19 0.13 -8.27
CA ASP A 683 8.88 -0.96 -8.95
C ASP A 683 9.80 -0.49 -10.08
N VAL A 684 9.98 0.83 -10.29
CA VAL A 684 10.80 1.37 -11.38
C VAL A 684 11.90 2.31 -10.87
N ARG A 685 13.14 2.03 -11.25
CA ARG A 685 14.31 2.89 -11.00
C ARG A 685 14.88 3.38 -12.32
N ILE A 686 15.01 4.70 -12.45
CA ILE A 686 15.63 5.34 -13.62
C ILE A 686 16.94 5.97 -13.17
N ARG A 687 18.02 5.67 -13.90
CA ARG A 687 19.36 6.26 -13.69
C ARG A 687 19.89 6.80 -14.99
N ILE A 688 20.53 7.96 -14.94
CA ILE A 688 21.09 8.63 -16.11
C ILE A 688 22.60 8.64 -15.97
N ASN A 689 23.33 8.16 -16.98
CA ASN A 689 24.78 8.29 -17.04
C ASN A 689 25.15 9.74 -17.39
N LYS A 690 26.23 10.27 -16.80
CA LYS A 690 26.71 11.63 -17.09
C LYS A 690 27.23 11.78 -18.54
N THR A 691 27.63 10.67 -19.14
CA THR A 691 28.16 10.56 -20.50
C THR A 691 27.78 9.20 -21.07
N ASN A 692 27.79 9.04 -22.39
CA ASN A 692 27.63 7.73 -23.02
C ASN A 692 28.81 6.78 -22.68
N LEU A 693 28.55 5.77 -21.84
CA LEU A 693 29.54 4.79 -21.38
C LEU A 693 29.46 3.46 -22.16
N GLY A 694 28.35 3.18 -22.83
CA GLY A 694 28.12 1.96 -23.61
C GLY A 694 27.49 0.82 -22.81
N ALA A 695 27.27 -0.31 -23.50
CA ALA A 695 26.47 -1.45 -23.02
C ALA A 695 27.01 -2.07 -21.76
N SER A 696 28.28 -2.46 -21.79
CA SER A 696 28.94 -3.14 -20.68
C SER A 696 28.86 -2.29 -19.41
N ALA A 697 29.19 -1.00 -19.52
CA ALA A 697 29.15 -0.08 -18.37
C ALA A 697 27.73 0.12 -17.83
N SER A 698 26.74 0.27 -18.72
CA SER A 698 25.34 0.44 -18.31
C SER A 698 24.75 -0.82 -17.67
N ARG A 699 25.07 -2.01 -18.18
CA ARG A 699 24.68 -3.29 -17.56
C ARG A 699 25.35 -3.49 -16.21
N ASN A 700 26.64 -3.16 -16.09
CA ASN A 700 27.36 -3.21 -14.82
C ASN A 700 26.73 -2.28 -13.78
N ARG A 701 26.41 -1.04 -14.16
CA ARG A 701 25.72 -0.08 -13.28
C ARG A 701 24.34 -0.61 -12.86
N GLY A 702 23.57 -1.19 -13.78
CA GLY A 702 22.28 -1.79 -13.46
C GLY A 702 22.38 -2.96 -12.48
N MET A 703 23.43 -3.77 -12.61
CA MET A 703 23.73 -4.89 -11.69
C MET A 703 24.21 -4.42 -10.31
N GLU A 704 24.87 -3.26 -10.23
CA GLU A 704 25.25 -2.58 -8.98
C GLU A 704 24.05 -1.97 -8.26
N GLU A 705 23.02 -1.53 -8.99
CA GLU A 705 21.76 -1.00 -8.43
C GLU A 705 20.79 -2.10 -7.96
N SER A 706 21.02 -3.35 -8.40
CA SER A 706 20.19 -4.51 -8.08
C SER A 706 20.66 -5.18 -6.78
N ALA A 707 19.70 -5.50 -5.91
CA ALA A 707 19.90 -6.31 -4.70
C ALA A 707 19.09 -7.62 -4.75
N ALA A 708 18.56 -7.96 -5.92
CA ALA A 708 17.79 -9.18 -6.13
C ALA A 708 18.69 -10.43 -6.23
N GLU A 709 18.08 -11.58 -5.99
CA GLU A 709 18.72 -12.89 -6.17
C GLU A 709 19.11 -13.14 -7.63
N TRP A 710 18.31 -12.60 -8.56
CA TRP A 710 18.49 -12.77 -10.01
C TRP A 710 18.34 -11.45 -10.75
N VAL A 711 19.09 -11.31 -11.83
CA VAL A 711 19.00 -10.17 -12.76
C VAL A 711 18.64 -10.67 -14.14
N HIS A 712 17.59 -10.11 -14.74
CA HIS A 712 17.21 -10.32 -16.12
C HIS A 712 17.64 -9.12 -16.97
N PHE A 713 18.64 -9.33 -17.83
CA PHE A 713 19.02 -8.35 -18.85
C PHE A 713 18.06 -8.44 -20.03
N LEU A 714 17.51 -7.28 -20.42
CA LEU A 714 16.71 -7.08 -21.62
C LEU A 714 17.24 -5.85 -22.35
N ASP A 715 17.35 -5.92 -23.68
CA ASP A 715 17.73 -4.76 -24.48
C ASP A 715 16.54 -3.78 -24.63
N ASP A 716 16.81 -2.51 -24.95
CA ASP A 716 15.78 -1.47 -25.05
C ASP A 716 15.00 -1.46 -26.38
N ASP A 717 15.19 -2.47 -27.23
CA ASP A 717 14.56 -2.59 -28.55
C ASP A 717 13.84 -3.92 -28.79
N ILE A 718 13.62 -4.72 -27.74
CA ILE A 718 12.90 -5.99 -27.80
C ILE A 718 11.42 -5.84 -27.44
N VAL A 719 10.60 -6.74 -27.97
CA VAL A 719 9.21 -6.92 -27.55
C VAL A 719 9.10 -8.23 -26.76
N PRO A 720 8.88 -8.19 -25.43
CA PRO A 720 8.78 -9.40 -24.62
C PRO A 720 7.42 -10.08 -24.75
N ASP A 721 7.37 -11.40 -24.57
CA ASP A 721 6.12 -12.12 -24.33
C ASP A 721 5.50 -11.69 -22.97
N MET A 722 4.18 -11.64 -22.88
CA MET A 722 3.46 -11.20 -21.68
C MET A 722 3.73 -12.09 -20.46
N ASP A 723 4.01 -13.38 -20.68
CA ASP A 723 4.32 -14.34 -19.61
C ASP A 723 5.83 -14.49 -19.34
N LEU A 724 6.68 -13.61 -19.89
CA LEU A 724 8.14 -13.68 -19.77
C LEU A 724 8.62 -13.83 -18.33
N LEU A 725 8.15 -12.97 -17.41
CA LEU A 725 8.57 -13.01 -15.99
C LEU A 725 8.11 -14.29 -15.28
N LYS A 726 6.90 -14.79 -15.58
CA LYS A 726 6.39 -16.04 -14.99
C LYS A 726 7.18 -17.24 -15.49
N ASN A 727 7.58 -17.25 -16.76
CA ASN A 727 8.39 -18.33 -17.32
C ASN A 727 9.84 -18.26 -16.82
N ALA A 728 10.38 -17.05 -16.60
CA ALA A 728 11.67 -16.84 -15.96
C ALA A 728 11.68 -17.40 -14.52
N GLU A 729 10.64 -17.12 -13.74
CA GLU A 729 10.51 -17.66 -12.39
C GLU A 729 10.46 -19.19 -12.37
N LYS A 730 9.71 -19.83 -13.29
CA LYS A 730 9.61 -21.29 -13.36
C LYS A 730 10.97 -21.95 -13.53
N VAL A 731 11.82 -21.42 -14.43
CA VAL A 731 13.16 -21.99 -14.66
C VAL A 731 14.11 -21.72 -13.49
N ILE A 732 14.01 -20.54 -12.87
CA ILE A 732 14.77 -20.21 -11.65
C ILE A 732 14.44 -21.20 -10.52
N ARG A 733 13.15 -21.50 -10.30
CA ARG A 733 12.71 -22.46 -9.28
C ARG A 733 13.17 -23.88 -9.57
N ALA A 734 13.24 -24.27 -10.85
CA ALA A 734 13.71 -25.59 -11.25
C ALA A 734 15.23 -25.76 -11.06
N HIS A 735 16.01 -24.69 -11.22
CA HIS A 735 17.48 -24.71 -11.11
C HIS A 735 18.02 -23.54 -10.28
N PRO A 736 17.75 -23.50 -8.95
CA PRO A 736 18.15 -22.37 -8.10
C PRO A 736 19.67 -22.21 -7.95
N THR A 737 20.43 -23.26 -8.29
CA THR A 737 21.90 -23.30 -8.24
C THR A 737 22.59 -22.97 -9.56
N ALA A 738 21.83 -22.68 -10.63
CA ALA A 738 22.36 -22.28 -11.93
C ALA A 738 23.16 -20.97 -11.89
N ALA A 739 24.16 -20.87 -12.76
CA ALA A 739 24.87 -19.62 -13.01
C ALA A 739 23.95 -18.56 -13.66
N GLY A 740 22.94 -19.02 -14.41
CA GLY A 740 21.97 -18.20 -15.12
C GLY A 740 21.14 -18.99 -16.11
N PHE A 741 20.32 -18.29 -16.88
CA PHE A 741 19.46 -18.87 -17.91
C PHE A 741 19.54 -18.06 -19.20
N VAL A 742 19.49 -18.76 -20.33
CA VAL A 742 19.46 -18.15 -21.66
C VAL A 742 18.05 -18.30 -22.23
N GLY A 743 17.37 -17.17 -22.46
CA GLY A 743 16.05 -17.17 -23.07
C GLY A 743 16.10 -17.26 -24.60
N THR A 744 14.94 -17.43 -25.22
CA THR A 744 14.81 -17.43 -26.69
C THR A 744 14.55 -16.03 -27.20
N SER A 745 15.37 -15.60 -28.16
CA SER A 745 15.12 -14.41 -28.95
C SER A 745 14.73 -14.80 -30.38
N ILE A 746 13.52 -14.44 -30.80
CA ILE A 746 13.02 -14.68 -32.16
C ILE A 746 13.06 -13.39 -32.98
N PHE A 747 13.13 -13.55 -34.31
CA PHE A 747 13.08 -12.42 -35.25
C PHE A 747 11.74 -12.36 -35.97
N PRO A 748 11.28 -11.17 -36.39
CA PRO A 748 10.20 -11.03 -37.35
C PRO A 748 10.46 -11.84 -38.62
N VAL A 749 9.39 -12.14 -39.36
CA VAL A 749 9.49 -12.82 -40.66
C VAL A 749 10.52 -12.11 -41.54
N ALA A 750 11.42 -12.88 -42.16
CA ALA A 750 12.40 -12.33 -43.07
C ALA A 750 11.70 -11.77 -44.32
N ASP A 751 11.88 -10.48 -44.55
CA ASP A 751 11.23 -9.68 -45.60
C ASP A 751 12.22 -9.21 -46.69
N SER A 752 13.52 -9.54 -46.54
CA SER A 752 14.57 -9.15 -47.48
C SER A 752 15.47 -10.33 -47.83
N ILE A 753 16.17 -10.22 -48.96
CA ILE A 753 17.18 -11.22 -49.38
C ILE A 753 18.26 -11.37 -48.30
N PHE A 754 18.67 -10.26 -47.67
CA PHE A 754 19.70 -10.31 -46.63
C PHE A 754 19.22 -11.02 -45.37
N THR A 755 18.04 -10.65 -44.84
CA THR A 755 17.47 -11.27 -43.63
C THR A 755 17.14 -12.75 -43.87
N THR A 756 16.70 -13.10 -45.07
CA THR A 756 16.52 -14.51 -45.51
C THR A 756 17.85 -15.26 -45.55
N ALA A 757 18.88 -14.68 -46.16
CA ALA A 757 20.21 -15.29 -46.24
C ALA A 757 20.83 -15.49 -44.86
N VAL A 758 20.68 -14.52 -43.96
CA VAL A 758 21.11 -14.60 -42.56
C VAL A 758 20.42 -15.76 -41.83
N HIS A 759 19.11 -15.90 -42.00
CA HIS A 759 18.35 -16.99 -41.40
C HIS A 759 18.78 -18.36 -41.96
N LEU A 760 18.88 -18.48 -43.29
CA LEU A 760 19.33 -19.71 -43.97
C LEU A 760 20.78 -20.09 -43.65
N ALA A 761 21.65 -19.10 -43.44
CA ALA A 761 23.04 -19.32 -43.04
C ALA A 761 23.17 -19.80 -41.58
N GLY A 762 22.06 -19.93 -40.85
CA GLY A 762 22.05 -20.35 -39.45
C GLY A 762 22.61 -19.30 -38.51
N VAL A 763 22.78 -18.05 -38.94
CA VAL A 763 23.35 -16.98 -38.11
C VAL A 763 22.43 -16.59 -36.95
N THR A 764 21.11 -16.76 -37.13
CA THR A 764 20.13 -16.57 -36.05
C THR A 764 20.22 -17.66 -34.97
N TYR A 765 21.03 -18.71 -35.16
CA TYR A 765 21.25 -19.80 -34.20
C TYR A 765 21.62 -19.30 -32.80
N PHE A 766 22.37 -18.20 -32.71
CA PHE A 766 22.82 -17.64 -31.45
C PHE A 766 21.70 -17.01 -30.62
N TRP A 767 20.59 -16.63 -31.27
CA TRP A 767 19.46 -15.95 -30.64
C TRP A 767 18.40 -16.95 -30.15
N ASP A 768 18.28 -18.11 -30.80
CA ASP A 768 17.38 -19.19 -30.42
C ASP A 768 18.12 -20.43 -29.87
N ILE A 769 19.34 -20.24 -29.37
CA ILE A 769 20.20 -21.32 -28.84
C ILE A 769 19.50 -22.12 -27.73
N ALA A 770 18.68 -21.44 -26.92
CA ALA A 770 17.87 -22.04 -25.86
C ALA A 770 16.86 -23.09 -26.36
N ARG A 771 16.47 -23.07 -27.65
CA ARG A 771 15.59 -24.11 -28.23
C ARG A 771 16.35 -25.33 -28.72
N LYS A 772 17.69 -25.26 -28.77
CA LYS A 772 18.55 -26.22 -29.47
C LYS A 772 19.47 -26.96 -28.53
N ILE A 773 19.88 -26.33 -27.43
CA ILE A 773 20.71 -26.91 -26.39
C ILE A 773 19.94 -26.79 -25.08
N PRO A 774 19.38 -27.88 -24.53
CA PRO A 774 18.57 -27.80 -23.30
C PRO A 774 19.44 -27.65 -22.04
N ASP A 775 20.56 -28.36 -21.97
CA ASP A 775 21.42 -28.45 -20.78
C ASP A 775 22.79 -27.80 -21.02
N ASP A 776 23.31 -27.09 -20.01
CA ASP A 776 24.63 -26.44 -20.01
C ASP A 776 24.91 -25.56 -21.24
N VAL A 777 24.03 -24.59 -21.46
CA VAL A 777 24.17 -23.61 -22.53
C VAL A 777 25.45 -22.79 -22.28
N PRO A 778 26.43 -22.77 -23.19
CA PRO A 778 27.74 -22.20 -22.88
C PRO A 778 27.71 -20.67 -22.72
N TRP A 779 26.75 -20.01 -23.37
CA TRP A 779 26.55 -18.56 -23.35
C TRP A 779 25.20 -18.16 -23.97
N GLY A 780 24.75 -16.93 -23.72
CA GLY A 780 23.55 -16.35 -24.30
C GLY A 780 23.75 -14.89 -24.73
N VAL A 781 22.83 -14.38 -25.56
CA VAL A 781 22.80 -12.95 -25.91
C VAL A 781 22.09 -12.15 -24.82
N THR A 782 22.60 -10.97 -24.49
CA THR A 782 22.09 -10.11 -23.41
C THR A 782 20.69 -9.55 -23.66
N ALA A 783 20.19 -9.63 -24.88
CA ALA A 783 18.80 -9.31 -25.22
C ALA A 783 17.77 -10.15 -24.44
N ASN A 784 18.17 -11.33 -23.94
CA ASN A 784 17.32 -12.21 -23.14
C ASN A 784 18.19 -13.15 -22.26
N LEU A 785 18.89 -12.56 -21.29
CA LEU A 785 19.81 -13.26 -20.41
C LEU A 785 19.42 -13.07 -18.94
N ILE A 786 19.32 -14.16 -18.19
CA ILE A 786 19.10 -14.13 -16.75
C ILE A 786 20.40 -14.59 -16.07
N ALA A 787 20.85 -13.87 -15.06
CA ALA A 787 22.07 -14.18 -14.31
C ALA A 787 21.80 -14.22 -12.81
N ARG A 788 22.39 -15.20 -12.12
CA ARG A 788 22.33 -15.27 -10.66
C ARG A 788 23.15 -14.15 -10.04
N ARG A 789 22.60 -13.40 -9.09
CA ARG A 789 23.22 -12.19 -8.54
C ARG A 789 23.52 -12.26 -7.04
N ASN A 790 22.86 -13.11 -6.26
CA ASN A 790 23.16 -13.27 -4.82
C ASN A 790 24.45 -14.06 -4.53
N VAL A 791 25.43 -14.06 -5.42
CA VAL A 791 26.73 -14.72 -5.22
C VAL A 791 27.85 -13.74 -5.51
N GLN A 792 28.78 -13.58 -4.57
CA GLN A 792 29.91 -12.65 -4.70
C GLN A 792 30.98 -13.25 -5.62
N ASP A 793 30.77 -13.13 -6.93
CA ASP A 793 31.65 -13.68 -7.97
C ASP A 793 32.59 -12.67 -8.62
N GLY A 794 32.34 -11.37 -8.41
CA GLY A 794 33.12 -10.28 -8.99
C GLY A 794 33.01 -10.17 -10.52
N VAL A 795 32.09 -10.90 -11.16
CA VAL A 795 31.99 -10.96 -12.62
C VAL A 795 31.26 -9.73 -13.14
N LYS A 796 31.92 -8.99 -14.05
CA LYS A 796 31.37 -7.81 -14.73
C LYS A 796 31.44 -7.97 -16.25
N PHE A 797 30.59 -7.26 -16.97
CA PHE A 797 30.73 -7.10 -18.42
C PHE A 797 32.02 -6.34 -18.70
N ASP A 798 32.86 -6.89 -19.57
CA ASP A 798 34.15 -6.32 -19.90
C ASP A 798 33.98 -5.05 -20.75
N LEU A 799 34.63 -3.96 -20.32
CA LEU A 799 34.58 -2.65 -20.95
C LEU A 799 35.49 -2.55 -22.19
N SER A 800 36.34 -3.56 -22.45
CA SER A 800 37.21 -3.62 -23.62
C SER A 800 36.46 -3.91 -24.93
N TYR A 801 35.24 -4.47 -24.84
CA TYR A 801 34.38 -4.69 -25.99
C TYR A 801 33.78 -3.38 -26.51
N PRO A 802 33.55 -3.25 -27.83
CA PRO A 802 33.03 -2.02 -28.40
C PRO A 802 31.65 -1.68 -27.83
N LYS A 803 31.37 -0.38 -27.67
CA LYS A 803 30.10 0.17 -27.14
C LYS A 803 28.85 -0.45 -27.75
N THR A 804 28.95 -0.87 -29.02
CA THR A 804 27.94 -1.64 -29.75
C THR A 804 28.62 -2.74 -30.54
N GLY A 805 28.14 -3.99 -30.48
CA GLY A 805 28.64 -5.03 -31.36
C GLY A 805 28.68 -6.45 -30.81
N GLY A 806 28.50 -6.65 -29.50
CA GLY A 806 28.42 -7.97 -28.87
C GLY A 806 29.79 -8.60 -28.56
N GLY A 807 29.79 -9.66 -27.76
CA GLY A 807 30.98 -10.41 -27.32
C GLY A 807 31.23 -10.32 -25.83
N GLU A 808 30.83 -9.22 -25.20
CA GLU A 808 30.83 -9.03 -23.74
C GLU A 808 29.91 -10.06 -23.04
N ASP A 809 28.79 -10.41 -23.67
CA ASP A 809 27.81 -11.38 -23.18
C ASP A 809 28.44 -12.77 -23.00
N ILE A 810 29.20 -13.20 -24.01
CA ILE A 810 29.86 -14.50 -24.04
C ILE A 810 30.93 -14.56 -22.94
N HIS A 811 31.73 -13.50 -22.84
CA HIS A 811 32.75 -13.38 -21.80
C HIS A 811 32.13 -13.43 -20.40
N PHE A 812 31.05 -12.70 -20.18
CA PHE A 812 30.30 -12.68 -18.93
C PHE A 812 29.74 -14.05 -18.55
N CYS A 813 29.01 -14.71 -19.47
CA CYS A 813 28.47 -16.05 -19.25
C CYS A 813 29.57 -17.07 -18.90
N ARG A 814 30.70 -17.03 -19.63
CA ARG A 814 31.83 -17.93 -19.39
C ARG A 814 32.36 -17.78 -17.96
N LEU A 815 32.64 -16.55 -17.51
CA LEU A 815 33.18 -16.29 -16.18
C LEU A 815 32.21 -16.69 -15.07
N LYS A 816 30.91 -16.37 -15.19
CA LYS A 816 29.89 -16.81 -14.22
C LYS A 816 29.77 -18.33 -14.16
N ARG A 817 29.76 -18.99 -15.33
CA ARG A 817 29.71 -20.45 -15.44
C ARG A 817 30.91 -21.09 -14.76
N GLU A 818 32.12 -20.63 -15.07
CA GLU A 818 33.35 -21.13 -14.44
C GLU A 818 33.34 -20.95 -12.93
N PHE A 819 32.90 -19.78 -12.44
CA PHE A 819 32.79 -19.53 -11.01
C PHE A 819 31.80 -20.47 -10.33
N SER A 820 30.60 -20.62 -10.91
CA SER A 820 29.54 -21.49 -10.38
C SER A 820 30.01 -22.95 -10.28
N LEU A 821 30.59 -23.49 -11.37
CA LEU A 821 31.09 -24.87 -11.42
C LEU A 821 32.23 -25.13 -10.43
N ARG A 822 33.11 -24.15 -10.19
CA ARG A 822 34.19 -24.26 -9.18
C ARG A 822 33.66 -24.34 -7.75
N ARG A 823 32.41 -23.94 -7.49
CA ARG A 823 31.75 -23.96 -6.17
C ARG A 823 30.61 -24.97 -6.10
N ASN A 824 30.66 -26.03 -6.91
CA ASN A 824 29.64 -27.08 -6.98
C ASN A 824 28.23 -26.57 -7.35
N GLY A 825 28.15 -25.40 -7.99
CA GLY A 825 26.92 -24.92 -8.62
C GLY A 825 26.75 -25.49 -10.03
N GLU A 826 25.71 -25.06 -10.72
CA GLU A 826 25.41 -25.50 -12.08
C GLU A 826 25.79 -24.44 -13.12
N GLY A 827 25.87 -24.84 -14.39
CA GLY A 827 26.11 -23.96 -15.52
C GLY A 827 24.92 -23.07 -15.86
N PHE A 828 24.85 -22.60 -17.11
CA PHE A 828 23.67 -21.91 -17.63
C PHE A 828 22.68 -22.93 -18.20
N PHE A 829 21.38 -22.74 -17.97
CA PHE A 829 20.33 -23.58 -18.56
C PHE A 829 19.57 -22.83 -19.65
N ALA A 830 18.96 -23.59 -20.57
CA ALA A 830 18.05 -23.01 -21.53
C ALA A 830 16.69 -22.69 -20.91
N ALA A 831 16.14 -21.54 -21.28
CA ALA A 831 14.79 -21.11 -20.96
C ALA A 831 13.98 -20.90 -22.25
N PRO A 832 13.57 -21.97 -22.96
CA PRO A 832 12.98 -21.86 -24.29
C PRO A 832 11.64 -21.12 -24.32
N ASN A 833 10.94 -21.07 -23.18
CA ASN A 833 9.65 -20.39 -23.00
C ASN A 833 9.78 -18.94 -22.46
N VAL A 834 11.00 -18.48 -22.18
CA VAL A 834 11.28 -17.08 -21.88
C VAL A 834 11.59 -16.43 -23.23
N ILE A 835 10.57 -15.83 -23.85
CA ILE A 835 10.62 -15.42 -25.26
C ILE A 835 10.60 -13.91 -25.39
N VAL A 836 11.49 -13.38 -26.24
CA VAL A 836 11.45 -12.00 -26.73
C VAL A 836 11.50 -11.99 -28.26
N THR A 837 10.89 -10.98 -28.86
CA THR A 837 11.02 -10.68 -30.29
C THR A 837 12.00 -9.53 -30.46
N HIS A 838 13.13 -9.80 -31.10
CA HIS A 838 14.15 -8.79 -31.40
C HIS A 838 13.99 -8.33 -32.86
N PRO A 839 14.00 -7.01 -33.16
CA PRO A 839 13.90 -6.51 -34.53
C PRO A 839 15.11 -6.93 -35.37
N TRP A 840 15.02 -6.91 -36.69
CA TRP A 840 16.22 -7.11 -37.50
C TRP A 840 17.24 -6.00 -37.20
N TRP A 841 18.45 -6.38 -36.79
CA TRP A 841 19.50 -5.40 -36.50
C TRP A 841 19.78 -4.53 -37.73
N ASN A 842 20.16 -3.28 -37.49
CA ASN A 842 20.42 -2.31 -38.56
C ASN A 842 19.23 -2.19 -39.54
N ASN A 843 18.00 -2.38 -39.04
CA ASN A 843 16.76 -2.39 -39.82
C ASN A 843 16.81 -3.36 -41.02
N GLY A 844 17.41 -4.54 -40.82
CA GLY A 844 17.56 -5.56 -41.87
C GLY A 844 18.58 -5.21 -42.96
N ARG A 845 19.35 -4.11 -42.81
CA ARG A 845 20.42 -3.73 -43.74
C ARG A 845 21.71 -4.49 -43.42
N ARG A 846 22.51 -4.72 -44.47
CA ARG A 846 23.77 -5.48 -44.38
C ARG A 846 24.69 -4.91 -43.30
N SER A 847 25.03 -5.72 -42.31
CA SER A 847 26.04 -5.43 -41.29
C SER A 847 26.69 -6.73 -40.85
N TYR A 848 28.02 -6.77 -40.91
CA TYR A 848 28.83 -7.96 -40.61
C TYR A 848 29.67 -7.81 -39.34
N TRP A 849 29.75 -6.59 -38.80
CA TRP A 849 30.57 -6.25 -37.64
C TRP A 849 30.16 -7.01 -36.37
N ARG A 850 28.87 -7.30 -36.20
CA ARG A 850 28.35 -8.03 -35.04
C ARG A 850 28.90 -9.47 -34.97
N PHE A 851 29.04 -10.14 -36.12
CA PHE A 851 29.60 -11.51 -36.19
C PHE A 851 31.09 -11.54 -35.86
N TYR A 852 31.82 -10.51 -36.29
CA TYR A 852 33.23 -10.37 -35.99
C TYR A 852 33.46 -10.21 -34.49
N ASN A 853 32.70 -9.34 -33.81
CA ASN A 853 32.89 -9.11 -32.38
C ASN A 853 32.48 -10.30 -31.51
N TRP A 854 31.42 -11.04 -31.87
CA TRP A 854 31.11 -12.32 -31.20
C TRP A 854 32.25 -13.33 -31.29
N SER A 855 32.97 -13.37 -32.42
CA SER A 855 34.14 -14.24 -32.56
C SER A 855 35.29 -13.86 -31.61
N LEU A 856 35.43 -12.58 -31.27
CA LEU A 856 36.40 -12.10 -30.28
C LEU A 856 36.02 -12.56 -28.87
N GLY A 857 34.73 -12.54 -28.52
CA GLY A 857 34.22 -12.99 -27.22
C GLY A 857 34.48 -14.48 -26.91
N THR A 858 34.66 -15.30 -27.94
CA THR A 858 34.96 -16.76 -27.82
C THR A 858 36.44 -17.10 -27.69
N ALA A 859 37.34 -16.11 -27.62
CA ALA A 859 38.78 -16.33 -27.65
C ALA A 859 39.31 -16.96 -26.35
N ASP A 860 39.45 -18.29 -26.34
CA ASP A 860 40.40 -19.01 -25.48
C ASP A 860 41.60 -19.50 -26.32
N SER A 861 42.74 -19.60 -25.65
CA SER A 861 44.11 -19.96 -26.03
C SER A 861 44.33 -21.19 -26.94
N SER A 862 43.28 -21.92 -27.34
CA SER A 862 43.36 -23.10 -28.23
C SER A 862 43.33 -22.77 -29.72
N GLY A 863 43.12 -21.51 -30.13
CA GLY A 863 43.36 -20.98 -31.47
C GLY A 863 42.57 -21.58 -32.66
N THR A 864 41.73 -22.59 -32.43
CA THR A 864 41.15 -23.42 -33.50
C THR A 864 39.79 -22.89 -33.98
N PHE A 865 38.92 -22.46 -33.05
CA PHE A 865 37.62 -21.86 -33.36
C PHE A 865 37.76 -20.43 -33.94
N GLN A 866 38.72 -19.67 -33.42
CA GLN A 866 39.05 -18.31 -33.86
C GLN A 866 39.49 -18.26 -35.33
N ARG A 867 40.29 -19.23 -35.79
CA ARG A 867 40.71 -19.33 -37.20
C ARG A 867 39.55 -19.60 -38.14
N LEU A 868 38.62 -20.47 -37.75
CA LEU A 868 37.42 -20.79 -38.55
C LEU A 868 36.50 -19.58 -38.66
N PHE A 869 36.25 -18.87 -37.56
CA PHE A 869 35.32 -17.74 -37.56
C PHE A 869 35.91 -16.46 -38.18
N ILE A 870 37.21 -16.17 -37.97
CA ILE A 870 37.92 -15.09 -38.67
C ILE A 870 37.95 -15.40 -40.17
N TRP A 871 38.14 -16.67 -40.55
CA TRP A 871 38.10 -17.07 -41.96
C TRP A 871 36.70 -16.89 -42.55
N ILE A 872 35.64 -17.40 -41.92
CA ILE A 872 34.24 -17.21 -42.33
C ILE A 872 33.90 -15.71 -42.43
N SER A 873 34.25 -14.91 -41.42
CA SER A 873 34.02 -13.47 -41.40
C SER A 873 34.76 -12.73 -42.51
N ARG A 874 36.01 -13.12 -42.80
CA ARG A 874 36.80 -12.60 -43.94
C ARG A 874 36.22 -13.03 -45.30
N GLN A 875 35.64 -14.23 -45.41
CA GLN A 875 35.01 -14.69 -46.65
C GLN A 875 33.63 -14.03 -46.88
N ILE A 876 32.84 -13.83 -45.82
CA ILE A 876 31.56 -13.10 -45.86
C ILE A 876 31.80 -11.63 -46.22
N ALA A 877 32.83 -10.99 -45.64
CA ALA A 877 33.24 -9.63 -46.01
C ALA A 877 33.71 -9.50 -47.48
N ARG A 878 34.03 -10.62 -48.14
CA ARG A 878 34.47 -10.69 -49.55
C ARG A 878 33.36 -11.10 -50.53
N ASN A 879 32.09 -11.10 -50.12
CA ASN A 879 30.92 -11.48 -50.96
C ASN A 879 31.00 -12.92 -51.55
N ARG A 880 31.54 -13.90 -50.82
CA ARG A 880 31.52 -15.32 -51.26
C ARG A 880 30.55 -16.14 -50.41
N CYS A 881 29.57 -16.80 -51.03
CA CYS A 881 28.63 -17.72 -50.38
C CYS A 881 29.11 -19.18 -50.53
N PHE A 882 28.92 -19.98 -49.48
CA PHE A 882 29.22 -21.43 -49.45
C PHE A 882 28.10 -22.18 -48.74
N SER A 883 27.89 -23.47 -49.07
CA SER A 883 27.13 -24.39 -48.23
C SER A 883 28.08 -25.25 -47.39
N ALA A 884 27.78 -25.42 -46.11
CA ALA A 884 28.55 -26.25 -45.18
C ALA A 884 27.70 -27.45 -44.73
N SER A 885 28.27 -28.65 -44.79
CA SER A 885 27.66 -29.88 -44.27
C SER A 885 28.56 -30.50 -43.21
N LEU A 886 27.99 -30.91 -42.08
CA LEU A 886 28.67 -31.62 -40.99
C LEU A 886 28.63 -33.13 -41.26
N VAL A 887 29.79 -33.79 -41.30
CA VAL A 887 29.92 -35.25 -41.49
C VAL A 887 30.61 -35.86 -40.26
N PRO A 888 30.09 -36.95 -39.66
CA PRO A 888 30.75 -37.62 -38.53
C PRO A 888 32.11 -38.22 -38.90
N THR A 889 33.09 -38.13 -38.01
CA THR A 889 34.39 -38.82 -38.15
C THR A 889 34.37 -40.22 -37.53
N PRO A 890 35.03 -41.23 -38.13
CA PRO A 890 35.07 -42.58 -37.56
C PRO A 890 35.90 -42.63 -36.27
N PRO A 891 35.60 -43.57 -35.35
CA PRO A 891 36.21 -43.61 -34.03
C PRO A 891 37.65 -44.11 -34.14
N ASN A 892 38.63 -43.28 -33.84
CA ASN A 892 39.98 -43.72 -33.52
C ASN A 892 40.57 -42.86 -32.39
N ASN A 893 41.21 -43.54 -31.43
CA ASN A 893 41.58 -43.12 -30.08
C ASN A 893 42.44 -41.83 -29.95
N ARG A 894 41.88 -40.64 -30.22
CA ARG A 894 42.35 -39.33 -29.69
C ARG A 894 41.16 -38.37 -29.53
N PRO A 895 41.18 -37.46 -28.54
CA PRO A 895 40.08 -36.52 -28.31
C PRO A 895 40.18 -35.36 -29.32
N VAL A 896 39.50 -35.46 -30.45
CA VAL A 896 39.29 -34.35 -31.40
C VAL A 896 37.83 -34.38 -31.86
N ALA A 897 37.23 -33.19 -31.99
CA ALA A 897 35.81 -32.88 -32.20
C ALA A 897 34.96 -33.89 -33.03
N PRO A 898 33.65 -34.07 -32.71
CA PRO A 898 32.81 -35.14 -33.26
C PRO A 898 32.38 -34.98 -34.74
N PHE A 899 32.77 -33.89 -35.43
CA PHE A 899 32.33 -33.62 -36.80
C PHE A 899 33.45 -33.02 -37.66
N ARG A 900 33.50 -33.45 -38.93
CA ARG A 900 34.29 -32.82 -40.00
C ARG A 900 33.37 -32.01 -40.90
N ILE A 901 33.71 -30.74 -41.14
CA ILE A 901 32.94 -29.85 -42.02
C ILE A 901 33.46 -30.02 -43.46
N VAL A 902 32.54 -30.27 -44.41
CA VAL A 902 32.82 -30.29 -45.85
C VAL A 902 32.15 -29.08 -46.50
N PHE A 903 32.89 -28.33 -47.31
CA PHE A 903 32.43 -27.12 -48.00
C PHE A 903 32.38 -27.34 -49.52
N GLU A 904 31.28 -26.95 -50.16
CA GLU A 904 31.16 -26.82 -51.62
C GLU A 904 31.00 -25.35 -52.04
N SER A 905 31.69 -24.92 -53.10
CA SER A 905 31.66 -23.54 -53.60
C SER A 905 30.45 -23.26 -54.50
N LEU A 906 29.64 -22.26 -54.16
CA LEU A 906 28.60 -21.73 -55.04
C LEU A 906 29.03 -20.34 -55.56
N CYS A 907 29.54 -20.29 -56.79
CA CYS A 907 29.75 -19.01 -57.48
C CYS A 907 28.43 -18.52 -58.06
N PHE A 908 27.85 -17.46 -57.48
CA PHE A 908 26.72 -16.75 -58.05
C PHE A 908 27.20 -15.61 -58.95
N CYS A 909 27.25 -15.86 -60.26
CA CYS A 909 27.27 -14.81 -61.27
C CYS A 909 26.05 -14.98 -62.19
N ASP A 910 25.26 -13.90 -62.23
CA ASP A 910 24.15 -13.60 -63.13
C ASP A 910 22.74 -14.15 -62.80
N HIS A 911 21.80 -13.21 -62.65
CA HIS A 911 20.48 -13.38 -62.01
C HIS A 911 19.47 -14.18 -62.86
N ARG A 912 19.67 -14.31 -64.17
CA ARG A 912 18.69 -14.98 -65.07
C ARG A 912 18.91 -16.47 -65.27
N GLN A 913 20.13 -16.99 -65.09
CA GLN A 913 20.41 -18.42 -65.27
C GLN A 913 20.14 -19.27 -64.02
N CYS A 914 20.02 -18.63 -62.85
CA CYS A 914 19.90 -19.34 -61.57
C CYS A 914 18.52 -19.99 -61.36
N LEU A 915 17.44 -19.35 -61.84
CA LEU A 915 16.09 -19.90 -61.73
C LEU A 915 15.90 -21.15 -62.61
N ALA A 916 16.58 -21.21 -63.77
CA ALA A 916 16.51 -22.34 -64.69
C ALA A 916 17.25 -23.59 -64.20
N ARG A 917 18.38 -23.43 -63.49
CA ARG A 917 19.18 -24.56 -62.95
C ARG A 917 18.56 -25.21 -61.72
N LEU A 918 17.90 -24.44 -60.85
CA LEU A 918 17.15 -24.97 -59.72
C LEU A 918 15.93 -25.80 -60.15
N LEU A 919 15.29 -25.42 -61.27
CA LEU A 919 14.16 -26.16 -61.84
C LEU A 919 14.56 -27.45 -62.58
N SER A 920 15.78 -27.55 -63.14
CA SER A 920 16.25 -28.76 -63.83
C SER A 920 16.75 -29.87 -62.89
N ALA A 921 17.21 -29.52 -61.69
CA ALA A 921 17.80 -30.47 -60.74
C ALA A 921 16.76 -31.33 -59.99
N SER A 922 15.47 -31.02 -60.09
CA SER A 922 14.39 -31.73 -59.38
C SER A 922 13.79 -32.93 -60.14
N LEU A 923 14.20 -33.18 -61.39
CA LEU A 923 13.53 -34.15 -62.28
C LEU A 923 14.32 -35.45 -62.58
N GLN A 924 15.46 -35.70 -61.95
CA GLN A 924 16.24 -36.94 -62.19
C GLN A 924 16.74 -37.60 -60.90
N ALA A 925 15.92 -38.46 -60.27
CA ALA A 925 16.42 -39.53 -59.39
C ALA A 925 15.40 -40.69 -59.28
N PRO A 926 15.80 -41.95 -59.53
CA PRO A 926 14.90 -43.12 -59.47
C PRO A 926 14.73 -43.64 -58.03
N ARG A 927 13.50 -44.08 -57.71
CA ARG A 927 13.13 -44.71 -56.43
C ARG A 927 13.72 -46.13 -56.28
N LYS A 928 14.40 -46.42 -55.16
CA LYS A 928 14.45 -47.77 -54.55
C LYS A 928 14.71 -47.71 -53.02
N LYS A 929 14.08 -48.66 -52.33
CA LYS A 929 13.80 -48.77 -50.88
C LYS A 929 14.99 -49.19 -50.01
N LEU A 930 15.07 -48.67 -48.78
CA LEU A 930 15.37 -49.41 -47.53
C LEU A 930 15.01 -48.54 -46.30
N CYS A 931 14.42 -49.18 -45.28
CA CYS A 931 13.72 -48.57 -44.13
C CYS A 931 14.63 -48.25 -42.92
N ASP A 932 14.09 -47.35 -42.08
CA ASP A 932 14.26 -47.17 -40.63
C ASP A 932 15.62 -46.80 -40.03
N GLN A 933 15.90 -45.49 -40.03
CA GLN A 933 16.47 -44.64 -38.95
C GLN A 933 16.98 -43.35 -39.61
N TYR A 934 16.80 -42.19 -38.95
CA TYR A 934 17.04 -40.82 -39.43
C TYR A 934 15.91 -40.17 -40.25
N ILE A 935 14.97 -39.54 -39.54
CA ILE A 935 14.10 -38.51 -40.10
C ILE A 935 14.48 -37.18 -39.44
N HIS A 936 15.17 -36.32 -40.17
CA HIS A 936 14.81 -34.90 -40.37
C HIS A 936 15.88 -34.16 -41.19
N GLN A 937 15.47 -33.69 -42.36
CA GLN A 937 15.95 -32.53 -43.16
C GLN A 937 16.00 -32.85 -44.65
N LYS A 938 14.83 -32.92 -45.27
CA LYS A 938 14.64 -32.47 -46.66
C LYS A 938 13.37 -31.63 -46.70
N ALA A 939 13.53 -30.32 -46.83
CA ALA A 939 12.43 -29.44 -47.22
C ALA A 939 12.13 -29.71 -48.70
N LEU A 940 11.02 -30.40 -48.96
CA LEU A 940 10.38 -30.46 -50.27
C LEU A 940 9.19 -29.50 -50.21
N VAL A 941 9.21 -28.42 -50.98
CA VAL A 941 8.03 -27.59 -51.21
C VAL A 941 7.73 -27.57 -52.70
N VAL A 942 6.60 -28.17 -53.04
CA VAL A 942 5.88 -28.03 -54.31
C VAL A 942 5.14 -26.70 -54.27
N LEU A 943 5.31 -25.84 -55.27
CA LEU A 943 4.40 -24.73 -55.55
C LEU A 943 3.92 -24.85 -57.01
N LEU A 944 2.60 -24.96 -57.13
CA LEU A 944 1.83 -24.94 -58.38
C LEU A 944 1.86 -23.54 -58.99
N ASP A 945 2.11 -23.43 -60.30
CA ASP A 945 1.43 -22.42 -61.12
C ASP A 945 1.24 -22.92 -62.57
N HIS A 946 0.11 -22.51 -63.13
CA HIS A 946 -0.61 -23.08 -64.25
C HIS A 946 -0.56 -22.06 -65.40
N ARG A 947 0.11 -22.36 -66.53
CA ARG A 947 -0.28 -22.00 -67.93
C ARG A 947 0.85 -22.17 -68.97
N ARG A 948 0.53 -22.98 -70.01
CA ARG A 948 0.93 -22.91 -71.45
C ARG A 948 2.44 -22.88 -71.77
N GLY A 949 3.06 -23.74 -72.57
CA GLY A 949 2.66 -24.72 -73.59
C GLY A 949 3.69 -24.69 -74.74
N ARG A 950 4.17 -25.89 -75.19
CA ARG A 950 4.88 -26.25 -76.46
C ARG A 950 6.34 -26.77 -76.38
N LYS A 951 6.43 -28.10 -76.51
CA LYS A 951 7.28 -29.03 -77.33
C LYS A 951 8.71 -28.67 -77.83
N PHE A 952 9.65 -29.57 -77.46
CA PHE A 952 10.69 -30.35 -78.21
C PHE A 952 11.74 -29.68 -79.14
N VAL A 953 13.05 -30.03 -78.99
CA VAL A 953 13.87 -30.99 -79.81
C VAL A 953 15.40 -30.91 -79.46
N HIS A 954 16.08 -32.07 -79.58
CA HIS A 954 17.50 -32.48 -79.46
C HIS A 954 18.68 -31.61 -79.94
N SER A 955 19.89 -31.83 -79.37
CA SER A 955 21.06 -32.57 -79.95
C SER A 955 22.40 -32.22 -79.22
N HIS A 956 23.18 -33.23 -78.74
CA HIS A 956 24.57 -33.60 -79.17
C HIS A 956 25.66 -32.49 -78.97
N VAL A 957 26.90 -32.69 -78.47
CA VAL A 957 27.85 -33.81 -78.59
C VAL A 957 29.14 -33.56 -77.74
N GLN A 958 29.85 -34.66 -77.38
CA GLN A 958 31.29 -34.89 -77.03
C GLN A 958 31.99 -34.08 -75.91
N ARG A 959 32.56 -34.71 -74.85
CA ARG A 959 33.77 -35.57 -74.71
C ARG A 959 35.12 -34.88 -75.02
N GLY A 960 36.00 -34.81 -74.02
CA GLY A 960 37.45 -34.66 -74.24
C GLY A 960 38.29 -34.22 -73.05
N GLY A 961 38.70 -35.18 -72.20
CA GLY A 961 40.07 -35.43 -71.72
C GLY A 961 40.95 -34.38 -71.00
N PRO A 962 42.03 -34.81 -70.31
CA PRO A 962 42.52 -34.19 -69.06
C PRO A 962 44.01 -33.74 -69.10
N THR A 963 44.56 -33.41 -67.91
CA THR A 963 45.96 -33.10 -67.52
C THR A 963 46.32 -31.60 -67.54
N SER A 964 47.08 -31.00 -66.60
CA SER A 964 48.22 -31.49 -65.79
C SER A 964 48.47 -30.69 -64.49
N ARG A 965 49.27 -31.32 -63.61
CA ARG A 965 49.97 -30.91 -62.37
C ARG A 965 50.50 -29.46 -62.28
N TYR A 966 50.60 -28.90 -61.06
CA TYR A 966 51.84 -28.75 -60.28
C TYR A 966 51.60 -28.13 -58.89
N ASP A 967 52.38 -28.61 -57.92
CA ASP A 967 52.52 -28.14 -56.52
C ASP A 967 53.02 -26.69 -56.41
N LEU A 968 52.68 -26.03 -55.30
CA LEU A 968 53.63 -25.43 -54.34
C LEU A 968 52.89 -24.67 -53.20
N ALA A 969 53.22 -25.03 -51.98
CA ALA A 969 52.97 -24.32 -50.71
C ALA A 969 53.86 -23.05 -50.62
N PRO A 970 53.70 -22.10 -49.67
CA PRO A 970 53.02 -22.16 -48.36
C PRO A 970 51.70 -21.39 -48.22
#